data_AF-A0A8B6DKN2-F1
#
_entry.id   AF-A0A8B6DKN2-F1
#
_cell.length_a   1.000
_cell.length_b   1.000
_cell.length_c   1.000
_cell.angle_alpha   90.00
_cell.angle_beta   90.00
_cell.angle_gamma   90.00
#
_symmetry.space_group_name_H-M   'P 1'
#
loop_
_entity.id
_entity.type
_entity.pdbx_description
1 polymer ?
#
loop_
_entity_poly.entity_id
_entity_poly.type
_entity_poly.pdbx_seq_one_letter_code
_entity_poly.pdbx_strand_id
1 'polypeptide(L)'
;MKGEVQDASIQNFRKIGNPSPGRPKLPPKPDLKTLKAFQKRPVYTAHSIQQDILDKIKRGSYVMNIAPSDLVDFGGQKSFDMTHQLFIQHKGTFILMFDGRKGLNTELEEYPQGNVTAGSILEHWINSVLTYCNKSDDKMPRIIFAATHGDMFTEEEKEELSLLFQGELTKMFSSHKLHNHIAYEKVFFINATDATDLNIDRLQHTLVDIAFEQSTWGQRMPIVWVPLDLQISDLRLNGLKIITKKRLLEINKSNREFALTERRVEDFLLVQHSIGKLLYFDEPSLRDFIVIQPSAMVNILRAFITDKMFWPEEECNRNILENLASTGVLKKTDLFSLWSQPAFADILTDDKTKEYTVHMLLHLDILVEPKRYSEKDIASELFLVPCMVKEKIPQKLQKTEADQNTICIAYHLKDTVVPSALSFKLIGAAISIWPLKVIDNRFCLYFQAAIMDANDQNELLIYVEGQRIVACLRNKVSKQLISPDLATTTQECLTLALERILQFYRRSFGKKDSGTNSDLMEVELGEICNGETCLIPLIDAKKLQHWCCGSRKEHETKIPLNWVYDKNQDHCDPKCQGLKSETLVLRPNDQHFVQLARTIGIEDFREFFIHLGMTTSDFENLNFRYFSNPMDIILMGLFDWRDKTESDKAMASFEDLQKALSAIKRQHYLCQVIREDHSLVEIAQNRLQVSPPDHVIKMLTDKKLIGDCVVHLGVELGLSIGNIKETMHNYPRDLYGQINNLLVKWTDWEKSNRSKPTIYRLMVALKRIKAAEALAFVKSTYDVK
;
A
#
# COMPACT_ATOMS: atom_id res chain seq x y z
N MET A 1 39.38 24.33 -53.98
CA MET A 1 40.67 23.87 -54.53
C MET A 1 41.19 22.76 -53.64
N LYS A 2 41.76 21.73 -54.27
CA LYS A 2 42.17 20.42 -53.74
C LYS A 2 42.88 20.44 -52.38
N GLY A 3 42.67 19.39 -51.58
CA GLY A 3 43.50 19.04 -50.44
C GLY A 3 43.00 17.79 -49.73
N GLU A 4 43.62 16.64 -50.03
CA GLU A 4 43.55 15.41 -49.24
C GLU A 4 44.09 15.66 -47.82
N VAL A 5 43.41 15.14 -46.79
CA VAL A 5 44.04 14.87 -45.48
C VAL A 5 43.56 13.51 -44.99
N GLN A 6 44.55 12.70 -44.63
CA GLN A 6 44.51 11.30 -44.25
C GLN A 6 43.68 11.02 -42.99
N ASP A 7 42.97 9.89 -43.05
CA ASP A 7 42.36 9.19 -41.92
C ASP A 7 43.42 8.75 -40.91
N ALA A 8 43.35 9.29 -39.69
CA ALA A 8 44.05 8.80 -38.53
C ALA A 8 43.14 8.83 -37.30
N SER A 9 43.09 7.70 -36.60
CA SER A 9 42.67 7.51 -35.21
C SER A 9 41.17 7.35 -34.88
N ILE A 10 40.64 6.14 -35.12
CA ILE A 10 39.65 5.51 -34.22
C ILE A 10 40.20 4.13 -33.79
N GLN A 11 41.26 4.17 -32.98
CA GLN A 11 41.67 3.05 -32.13
C GLN A 11 41.94 3.64 -30.75
N ASN A 12 40.92 3.68 -29.88
CA ASN A 12 41.07 3.70 -28.43
C ASN A 12 39.69 3.82 -27.76
N PHE A 13 38.93 2.73 -27.66
CA PHE A 13 37.98 2.46 -26.57
C PHE A 13 37.59 0.97 -26.59
N ARG A 14 38.59 0.08 -26.41
CA ARG A 14 38.38 -1.31 -25.96
C ARG A 14 39.39 -1.63 -24.86
N LYS A 15 39.07 -1.20 -23.65
CA LYS A 15 39.57 -1.83 -22.42
C LYS A 15 38.36 -2.23 -21.59
N ILE A 16 37.82 -3.39 -21.92
CA ILE A 16 36.92 -4.14 -21.04
C ILE A 16 37.76 -4.63 -19.88
N GLY A 17 37.29 -4.39 -18.65
CA GLY A 17 37.97 -4.75 -17.41
C GLY A 17 38.35 -6.23 -17.35
N ASN A 18 39.46 -6.50 -16.66
CA ASN A 18 39.93 -7.85 -16.38
C ASN A 18 38.80 -8.70 -15.75
N PRO A 19 38.60 -9.96 -16.20
CA PRO A 19 37.62 -10.84 -15.59
C PRO A 19 38.05 -11.21 -14.17
N SER A 20 37.13 -11.07 -13.21
CA SER A 20 37.30 -11.54 -11.84
C SER A 20 37.68 -13.04 -11.83
N PRO A 21 38.72 -13.45 -11.09
CA PRO A 21 39.16 -14.84 -11.07
C PRO A 21 38.10 -15.68 -10.35
N GLY A 22 37.45 -16.61 -11.07
CA GLY A 22 36.53 -17.59 -10.47
C GLY A 22 35.35 -18.05 -11.33
N ARG A 23 35.05 -17.44 -12.49
CA ARG A 23 33.99 -17.95 -13.38
C ARG A 23 34.48 -19.15 -14.21
N PRO A 24 33.77 -20.29 -14.24
CA PRO A 24 34.04 -21.37 -15.18
C PRO A 24 33.94 -20.86 -16.63
N LYS A 25 34.75 -21.41 -17.54
CA LYS A 25 34.58 -21.17 -18.99
C LYS A 25 33.18 -21.61 -19.40
N LEU A 26 32.38 -20.66 -19.89
CA LEU A 26 31.03 -20.93 -20.38
C LEU A 26 31.08 -21.86 -21.61
N PRO A 27 30.11 -22.77 -21.79
CA PRO A 27 30.00 -23.54 -23.02
C PRO A 27 29.76 -22.60 -24.22
N PRO A 28 30.25 -22.95 -25.42
CA PRO A 28 30.04 -22.15 -26.62
C PRO A 28 28.55 -22.06 -26.97
N LYS A 29 28.13 -20.90 -27.50
CA LYS A 29 26.78 -20.67 -28.01
C LYS A 29 26.45 -21.73 -29.08
N PRO A 30 25.36 -22.51 -28.94
CA PRO A 30 24.94 -23.44 -29.97
C PRO A 30 24.44 -22.68 -31.21
N ASP A 31 24.82 -23.12 -32.40
CA ASP A 31 24.33 -22.58 -33.66
C ASP A 31 22.86 -23.02 -33.88
N LEU A 32 21.97 -22.05 -34.15
CA LEU A 32 20.54 -22.32 -34.31
C LEU A 32 20.24 -23.18 -35.54
N LYS A 33 21.11 -23.21 -36.55
CA LYS A 33 21.01 -24.15 -37.68
C LYS A 33 21.27 -25.58 -37.22
N THR A 34 22.15 -25.78 -36.24
CA THR A 34 22.40 -27.09 -35.63
C THR A 34 21.23 -27.52 -34.73
N LEU A 35 20.49 -26.59 -34.12
CA LEU A 35 19.26 -26.85 -33.36
C LEU A 35 18.05 -27.16 -34.26
N LYS A 36 17.88 -26.50 -35.42
CA LYS A 36 16.85 -26.87 -36.41
C LYS A 36 17.11 -28.29 -36.99
N ALA A 37 18.37 -28.76 -37.01
CA ALA A 37 18.71 -30.15 -37.36
C ALA A 37 18.37 -31.21 -36.29
N PHE A 38 17.96 -30.82 -35.07
CA PHE A 38 17.50 -31.76 -34.03
C PHE A 38 16.06 -32.28 -34.26
N GLN A 39 15.36 -31.87 -35.31
CA GLN A 39 13.97 -32.28 -35.63
C GLN A 39 13.80 -33.71 -36.21
N LYS A 40 14.83 -34.57 -36.13
CA LYS A 40 14.68 -36.02 -36.36
C LYS A 40 15.36 -36.81 -35.24
N ARG A 41 14.78 -36.77 -34.04
CA ARG A 41 15.06 -37.74 -32.98
C ARG A 41 13.77 -38.42 -32.57
N PRO A 42 13.82 -39.69 -32.12
CA PRO A 42 12.63 -40.44 -31.74
C PRO A 42 11.81 -39.66 -30.71
N VAL A 43 10.49 -39.82 -30.76
CA VAL A 43 9.56 -39.23 -29.79
C VAL A 43 9.91 -39.80 -28.42
N TYR A 44 10.75 -39.10 -27.66
CA TYR A 44 10.97 -39.40 -26.26
C TYR A 44 9.71 -38.97 -25.51
N THR A 45 9.07 -39.89 -24.79
CA THR A 45 8.02 -39.53 -23.85
C THR A 45 8.64 -38.70 -22.71
N ALA A 46 7.87 -37.79 -22.08
CA ALA A 46 8.36 -36.98 -20.95
C ALA A 46 9.03 -37.84 -19.86
N HIS A 47 8.46 -39.02 -19.61
CA HIS A 47 8.99 -40.01 -18.67
C HIS A 47 10.38 -40.55 -19.07
N SER A 48 10.63 -40.82 -20.37
CA SER A 48 11.93 -41.29 -20.85
C SER A 48 13.04 -40.23 -20.75
N ILE A 49 12.68 -38.96 -20.90
CA ILE A 49 13.61 -37.82 -20.73
C ILE A 49 13.99 -37.67 -19.27
N GLN A 50 13.01 -37.80 -18.36
CA GLN A 50 13.26 -37.72 -16.93
C GLN A 50 14.17 -38.82 -16.41
N GLN A 51 13.95 -40.06 -16.84
CA GLN A 51 14.79 -41.18 -16.39
C GLN A 51 16.25 -41.02 -16.88
N ASP A 52 16.45 -40.57 -18.11
CA ASP A 52 17.79 -40.24 -18.65
C ASP A 52 18.45 -39.10 -17.86
N ILE A 53 17.68 -38.06 -17.48
CA ILE A 53 18.19 -36.97 -16.63
C ILE A 53 18.62 -37.51 -15.26
N LEU A 54 17.79 -38.33 -14.61
CA LEU A 54 18.12 -38.91 -13.30
C LEU A 54 19.36 -39.81 -13.38
N ASP A 55 19.49 -40.62 -14.43
CA ASP A 55 20.66 -41.48 -14.63
C ASP A 55 21.94 -40.65 -14.87
N LYS A 56 21.85 -39.55 -15.62
CA LYS A 56 22.96 -38.60 -15.80
C LYS A 56 23.34 -37.90 -14.50
N ILE A 57 22.37 -37.58 -13.64
CA ILE A 57 22.63 -36.99 -12.32
C ILE A 57 23.42 -37.99 -11.46
N LYS A 58 22.99 -39.25 -11.40
CA LYS A 58 23.68 -40.30 -10.63
C LYS A 58 25.11 -40.54 -11.10
N ARG A 59 25.36 -40.41 -12.41
CA ARG A 59 26.70 -40.54 -13.01
C ARG A 59 27.54 -39.27 -12.90
N GLY A 60 27.02 -38.19 -12.33
CA GLY A 60 27.70 -36.90 -12.24
C GLY A 60 27.92 -36.21 -13.60
N SER A 61 27.23 -36.66 -14.65
CA SER A 61 27.39 -36.18 -16.02
C SER A 61 26.25 -35.26 -16.48
N TYR A 62 25.33 -34.90 -15.58
CA TYR A 62 24.20 -34.03 -15.91
C TYR A 62 24.65 -32.58 -16.12
N VAL A 63 24.35 -32.06 -17.32
CA VAL A 63 24.49 -30.64 -17.66
C VAL A 63 23.21 -30.21 -18.34
N MET A 64 22.57 -29.17 -17.82
CA MET A 64 21.40 -28.56 -18.45
C MET A 64 21.88 -27.67 -19.61
N ASN A 65 21.76 -28.17 -20.83
CA ASN A 65 22.13 -27.46 -22.07
C ASN A 65 20.92 -26.87 -22.81
N ILE A 66 19.74 -26.90 -22.18
CA ILE A 66 18.47 -26.39 -22.71
C ILE A 66 17.99 -25.30 -21.77
N ALA A 67 17.66 -24.12 -22.30
CA ALA A 67 17.01 -23.07 -21.55
C ALA A 67 15.50 -23.10 -21.81
N PRO A 68 14.68 -23.55 -20.84
CA PRO A 68 13.24 -23.42 -20.96
C PRO A 68 12.86 -21.94 -20.95
N SER A 69 11.95 -21.55 -21.84
CA SER A 69 11.41 -20.19 -21.93
C SER A 69 9.91 -20.27 -21.78
N ASP A 70 9.35 -19.50 -20.84
CA ASP A 70 7.92 -19.35 -20.66
C ASP A 70 7.49 -18.04 -21.33
N LEU A 71 6.55 -18.12 -22.28
CA LEU A 71 5.96 -16.95 -22.92
C LEU A 71 4.67 -16.58 -22.19
N VAL A 72 4.61 -15.35 -21.69
CA VAL A 72 3.43 -14.81 -21.00
C VAL A 72 2.91 -13.63 -21.80
N ASP A 73 1.63 -13.71 -22.18
CA ASP A 73 0.91 -12.62 -22.82
C ASP A 73 0.11 -11.83 -21.78
N PHE A 74 0.36 -10.52 -21.72
CA PHE A 74 -0.30 -9.62 -20.77
C PHE A 74 -1.40 -8.84 -21.51
N GLY A 75 -2.63 -9.01 -21.06
CA GLY A 75 -3.76 -8.28 -21.64
C GLY A 75 -3.57 -6.77 -21.54
N GLY A 76 -3.86 -6.06 -22.64
CA GLY A 76 -3.81 -4.60 -22.75
C GLY A 76 -4.84 -3.84 -21.90
N GLN A 77 -5.80 -4.53 -21.30
CA GLN A 77 -6.90 -3.92 -20.57
C GLN A 77 -6.46 -3.57 -19.14
N LYS A 78 -6.77 -2.35 -18.69
CA LYS A 78 -6.39 -1.83 -17.37
C LYS A 78 -6.88 -2.68 -16.18
N SER A 79 -7.93 -3.47 -16.37
CA SER A 79 -8.42 -4.41 -15.36
C SER A 79 -7.41 -5.52 -15.03
N PHE A 80 -6.49 -5.82 -15.96
CA PHE A 80 -5.41 -6.79 -15.74
C PHE A 80 -4.15 -6.19 -15.12
N ASP A 81 -4.04 -4.86 -15.00
CA ASP A 81 -2.85 -4.20 -14.44
C ASP A 81 -2.45 -4.74 -13.06
N MET A 82 -3.45 -5.13 -12.26
CA MET A 82 -3.23 -5.66 -10.91
C MET A 82 -2.73 -7.11 -10.92
N THR A 83 -2.92 -7.85 -12.02
CA THR A 83 -2.40 -9.21 -12.18
C THR A 83 -0.90 -9.23 -12.47
N HIS A 84 -0.37 -8.14 -13.01
CA HIS A 84 1.05 -8.01 -13.38
C HIS A 84 2.01 -8.27 -12.22
N GLN A 85 1.60 -7.94 -10.99
CA GLN A 85 2.40 -8.18 -9.79
C GLN A 85 2.73 -9.67 -9.53
N LEU A 86 2.00 -10.59 -10.15
CA LEU A 86 2.23 -12.04 -10.03
C LEU A 86 3.27 -12.56 -11.03
N PHE A 87 3.47 -11.88 -12.16
CA PHE A 87 4.19 -12.44 -13.32
C PHE A 87 5.30 -11.54 -13.86
N ILE A 88 5.25 -10.23 -13.61
CA ILE A 88 6.31 -9.32 -14.05
C ILE A 88 7.52 -9.51 -13.11
N GLN A 89 8.65 -9.91 -13.70
CA GLN A 89 9.87 -10.25 -12.96
C GLN A 89 11.09 -9.55 -13.53
N HIS A 90 12.00 -9.15 -12.62
CA HIS A 90 13.22 -8.39 -12.96
C HIS A 90 14.21 -9.08 -13.91
N LYS A 91 14.09 -10.40 -14.13
CA LYS A 91 14.95 -11.17 -15.03
C LYS A 91 14.25 -11.57 -16.34
N GLY A 92 13.07 -11.02 -16.59
CA GLY A 92 12.33 -11.22 -17.82
C GLY A 92 12.91 -10.43 -18.99
N THR A 93 12.56 -10.88 -20.20
CA THR A 93 12.67 -10.07 -21.42
C THR A 93 11.25 -9.70 -21.84
N PHE A 94 11.00 -8.41 -22.06
CA PHE A 94 9.70 -7.88 -22.42
C PHE A 94 9.69 -7.47 -23.88
N ILE A 95 8.68 -7.92 -24.62
CA ILE A 95 8.47 -7.57 -26.01
C ILE A 95 7.29 -6.62 -26.06
N LEU A 96 7.54 -5.35 -26.35
CA LEU A 96 6.48 -4.37 -26.52
C LEU A 96 6.07 -4.32 -27.98
N MET A 97 4.83 -4.72 -28.23
CA MET A 97 4.25 -4.81 -29.57
C MET A 97 3.39 -3.58 -29.86
N PHE A 98 3.50 -3.01 -31.06
CA PHE A 98 2.66 -1.90 -31.53
C PHE A 98 2.32 -2.01 -33.01
N ASP A 99 1.35 -1.24 -33.48
CA ASP A 99 0.93 -1.22 -34.89
C ASP A 99 1.93 -0.42 -35.74
N GLY A 100 2.69 -1.12 -36.60
CA GLY A 100 3.72 -0.49 -37.44
C GLY A 100 3.16 0.43 -38.53
N ARG A 101 1.86 0.36 -38.82
CA ARG A 101 1.17 1.27 -39.77
C ARG A 101 0.95 2.66 -39.19
N LYS A 102 1.01 2.78 -37.86
CA LYS A 102 0.75 4.02 -37.13
C LYS A 102 2.07 4.58 -36.61
N GLY A 103 2.23 5.90 -36.67
CA GLY A 103 3.38 6.56 -36.05
C GLY A 103 3.27 6.49 -34.52
N LEU A 104 4.40 6.56 -33.81
CA LEU A 104 4.39 6.54 -32.35
C LEU A 104 3.63 7.74 -31.75
N ASN A 105 3.58 8.85 -32.48
CA ASN A 105 2.90 10.07 -32.07
C ASN A 105 1.47 10.19 -32.64
N THR A 106 0.99 9.18 -33.36
CA THR A 106 -0.37 9.18 -33.91
C THR A 106 -1.38 8.88 -32.81
N GLU A 107 -2.42 9.72 -32.69
CA GLU A 107 -3.52 9.48 -31.77
C GLU A 107 -4.29 8.21 -32.15
N LEU A 108 -4.66 7.43 -31.15
CA LEU A 108 -5.36 6.16 -31.32
C LEU A 108 -6.87 6.38 -31.23
N GLU A 109 -7.58 6.11 -32.33
CA GLU A 109 -9.03 6.26 -32.46
C GLU A 109 -9.84 5.48 -31.41
N GLU A 110 -9.28 4.38 -30.91
CA GLU A 110 -9.85 3.53 -29.86
C GLU A 110 -9.97 4.25 -28.49
N TYR A 111 -9.34 5.42 -28.34
CA TYR A 111 -9.36 6.26 -27.14
C TYR A 111 -9.98 7.65 -27.42
N PRO A 112 -11.31 7.74 -27.55
CA PRO A 112 -12.03 8.95 -28.00
C PRO A 112 -11.97 10.15 -27.03
N GLN A 113 -11.26 10.05 -25.90
CA GLN A 113 -11.08 11.15 -24.93
C GLN A 113 -9.76 11.95 -25.10
N GLY A 114 -9.03 11.76 -26.22
CA GLY A 114 -7.96 12.64 -26.69
C GLY A 114 -6.57 12.44 -26.05
N ASN A 115 -5.52 12.64 -26.84
CA ASN A 115 -4.08 12.58 -26.52
C ASN A 115 -3.47 11.19 -26.17
N VAL A 116 -4.11 10.07 -26.48
CA VAL A 116 -3.46 8.75 -26.31
C VAL A 116 -2.80 8.34 -27.63
N THR A 117 -1.47 8.26 -27.62
CA THR A 117 -0.65 7.81 -28.75
C THR A 117 -0.01 6.45 -28.48
N ALA A 118 0.46 5.75 -29.51
CA ALA A 118 1.22 4.51 -29.32
C ALA A 118 2.44 4.71 -28.41
N GLY A 119 3.15 5.84 -28.54
CA GLY A 119 4.26 6.22 -27.68
C GLY A 119 3.85 6.34 -26.20
N SER A 120 2.72 6.99 -25.92
CA SER A 120 2.20 7.11 -24.54
C SER A 120 1.83 5.76 -23.92
N ILE A 121 1.34 4.80 -24.73
CA ILE A 121 1.05 3.44 -24.27
C ILE A 121 2.35 2.67 -24.00
N LEU A 122 3.35 2.79 -24.88
CA LEU A 122 4.67 2.18 -24.68
C LEU A 122 5.32 2.72 -23.40
N GLU A 123 5.26 4.03 -23.17
CA GLU A 123 5.74 4.66 -21.94
C GLU A 123 5.01 4.10 -20.70
N HIS A 124 3.68 3.93 -20.77
CA HIS A 124 2.91 3.31 -19.70
C HIS A 124 3.39 1.88 -19.39
N TRP A 125 3.59 1.04 -20.42
CA TRP A 125 4.08 -0.32 -20.24
C TRP A 125 5.51 -0.40 -19.69
N ILE A 126 6.41 0.47 -20.17
CA ILE A 126 7.77 0.57 -19.66
C ILE A 126 7.74 0.92 -18.17
N ASN A 127 6.96 1.93 -17.78
CA ASN A 127 6.79 2.33 -16.39
C ASN A 127 6.18 1.22 -15.54
N SER A 128 5.20 0.48 -16.08
CA SER A 128 4.58 -0.69 -15.44
C SER A 128 5.63 -1.77 -15.16
N VAL A 129 6.38 -2.22 -16.17
CA VAL A 129 7.45 -3.23 -16.02
C VAL A 129 8.42 -2.84 -14.91
N LEU A 130 8.81 -1.57 -14.87
CA LEU A 130 9.89 -1.10 -13.99
C LEU A 130 9.43 -0.87 -12.56
N THR A 131 8.14 -0.58 -12.37
CA THR A 131 7.50 -0.64 -11.04
C THR A 131 7.75 -1.98 -10.36
N TYR A 132 7.77 -3.06 -11.14
CA TYR A 132 7.99 -4.41 -10.65
C TYR A 132 9.46 -4.87 -10.75
N CYS A 133 10.34 -4.17 -11.47
CA CYS A 133 11.62 -4.74 -11.92
C CYS A 133 12.88 -3.92 -11.66
N ASN A 134 12.81 -2.78 -10.96
CA ASN A 134 13.89 -1.78 -10.89
C ASN A 134 15.17 -2.17 -10.11
N LYS A 135 15.85 -3.24 -10.51
CA LYS A 135 17.27 -3.48 -10.17
C LYS A 135 18.12 -3.07 -11.35
N SER A 136 19.17 -2.29 -11.17
CA SER A 136 20.11 -2.05 -12.26
C SER A 136 21.57 -1.97 -11.81
N ASP A 137 22.23 -3.12 -11.88
CA ASP A 137 23.67 -3.19 -12.21
C ASP A 137 23.89 -4.01 -13.51
N ASP A 138 22.94 -4.86 -13.93
CA ASP A 138 23.09 -5.82 -15.04
C ASP A 138 22.20 -5.56 -16.26
N LYS A 139 21.60 -4.37 -16.37
CA LYS A 139 20.73 -3.94 -17.49
C LYS A 139 19.49 -4.82 -17.72
N MET A 140 19.02 -5.53 -16.69
CA MET A 140 17.81 -6.35 -16.71
C MET A 140 16.68 -5.71 -15.87
N PRO A 141 15.41 -5.79 -16.28
CA PRO A 141 14.90 -6.55 -17.43
C PRO A 141 15.25 -5.89 -18.75
N ARG A 142 15.25 -6.66 -19.84
CA ARG A 142 15.45 -6.15 -21.20
C ARG A 142 14.11 -5.88 -21.86
N ILE A 143 13.97 -4.70 -22.46
CA ILE A 143 12.77 -4.29 -23.20
C ILE A 143 13.15 -4.15 -24.68
N ILE A 144 12.45 -4.89 -25.54
CA ILE A 144 12.62 -4.87 -27.00
C ILE A 144 11.29 -4.51 -27.67
N PHE A 145 11.36 -4.03 -28.91
CA PHE A 145 10.19 -3.52 -29.63
C PHE A 145 9.89 -4.32 -30.90
N ALA A 146 8.62 -4.62 -31.13
CA ALA A 146 8.15 -5.23 -32.36
C ALA A 146 6.97 -4.45 -32.96
N ALA A 147 7.12 -4.02 -34.21
CA ALA A 147 6.07 -3.39 -35.00
C ALA A 147 5.32 -4.48 -35.79
N THR A 148 4.01 -4.57 -35.59
CA THR A 148 3.10 -5.50 -36.29
C THR A 148 2.69 -4.96 -37.65
N HIS A 149 2.03 -5.80 -38.47
CA HIS A 149 1.61 -5.50 -39.85
C HIS A 149 2.79 -5.27 -40.80
N GLY A 150 3.89 -6.00 -40.59
CA GLY A 150 5.06 -5.93 -41.48
C GLY A 150 4.71 -6.28 -42.93
N ASP A 151 3.71 -7.11 -43.18
CA ASP A 151 3.22 -7.48 -44.52
C ASP A 151 2.72 -6.31 -45.36
N MET A 152 2.39 -5.18 -44.73
CA MET A 152 1.95 -3.96 -45.43
C MET A 152 3.11 -3.15 -46.02
N PHE A 153 4.35 -3.59 -45.81
CA PHE A 153 5.56 -2.88 -46.19
C PHE A 153 6.51 -3.80 -46.96
N THR A 154 7.21 -3.23 -47.93
CA THR A 154 8.38 -3.84 -48.55
C THR A 154 9.54 -3.93 -47.56
N GLU A 155 10.55 -4.78 -47.82
CA GLU A 155 11.72 -4.88 -46.92
C GLU A 155 12.49 -3.55 -46.80
N GLU A 156 12.57 -2.77 -47.89
CA GLU A 156 13.20 -1.44 -47.90
C GLU A 156 12.43 -0.47 -46.98
N GLU A 157 11.10 -0.41 -47.09
CA GLU A 157 10.26 0.42 -46.21
C GLU A 157 10.35 0.00 -44.74
N LYS A 158 10.42 -1.31 -44.46
CA LYS A 158 10.62 -1.82 -43.08
C LYS A 158 11.94 -1.33 -42.49
N GLU A 159 13.02 -1.35 -43.26
CA GLU A 159 14.33 -0.88 -42.81
C GLU A 159 14.32 0.62 -42.52
N GLU A 160 13.73 1.42 -43.41
CA GLU A 160 13.58 2.87 -43.22
C GLU A 160 12.74 3.20 -41.98
N LEU A 161 11.57 2.56 -41.83
CA LEU A 161 10.69 2.77 -40.68
C LEU A 161 11.29 2.26 -39.36
N SER A 162 12.08 1.18 -39.40
CA SER A 162 12.81 0.67 -38.23
C SER A 162 13.79 1.71 -37.70
N LEU A 163 14.56 2.35 -38.59
CA LEU A 163 15.48 3.44 -38.23
C LEU A 163 14.74 4.67 -37.72
N LEU A 164 13.61 5.02 -38.34
CA LEU A 164 12.76 6.13 -37.90
C LEU A 164 12.25 5.90 -36.47
N PHE A 165 11.61 4.76 -36.21
CA PHE A 165 11.08 4.44 -34.88
C PHE A 165 12.18 4.27 -33.84
N GLN A 166 13.35 3.73 -34.20
CA GLN A 166 14.52 3.73 -33.33
C GLN A 166 14.90 5.16 -32.91
N GLY A 167 14.96 6.10 -33.85
CA GLY A 167 15.25 7.51 -33.56
C GLY A 167 14.22 8.15 -32.64
N GLU A 168 12.93 7.91 -32.89
CA GLU A 168 11.83 8.41 -32.06
C GLU A 168 11.87 7.82 -30.63
N LEU A 169 12.03 6.51 -30.49
CA LEU A 169 12.15 5.83 -29.19
C LEU A 169 13.38 6.31 -28.40
N THR A 170 14.51 6.49 -29.08
CA THR A 170 15.73 7.03 -28.46
C THR A 170 15.49 8.45 -27.96
N LYS A 171 14.87 9.31 -28.77
CA LYS A 171 14.52 10.68 -28.36
C LYS A 171 13.57 10.69 -27.17
N MET A 172 12.55 9.84 -27.18
CA MET A 172 11.53 9.75 -26.14
C MET A 172 12.09 9.26 -24.80
N PHE A 173 13.02 8.30 -24.83
CA PHE A 173 13.48 7.62 -23.61
C PHE A 173 14.95 7.86 -23.22
N SER A 174 15.73 8.62 -24.00
CA SER A 174 17.16 8.87 -23.70
C SER A 174 17.41 9.56 -22.36
N SER A 175 16.54 10.51 -21.98
CA SER A 175 16.58 11.18 -20.67
C SER A 175 15.89 10.37 -19.58
N HIS A 176 15.21 9.27 -19.93
CA HIS A 176 14.58 8.41 -18.95
C HIS A 176 15.66 7.72 -18.12
N LYS A 177 15.47 7.65 -16.79
CA LYS A 177 16.37 6.94 -15.87
C LYS A 177 16.62 5.46 -16.23
N LEU A 178 15.80 4.94 -17.15
CA LEU A 178 15.66 3.53 -17.44
C LEU A 178 16.12 3.17 -18.86
N HIS A 179 16.74 4.11 -19.58
CA HIS A 179 17.28 3.91 -20.93
C HIS A 179 18.21 2.69 -21.03
N ASN A 180 18.90 2.33 -19.94
CA ASN A 180 19.80 1.17 -19.90
C ASN A 180 19.09 -0.19 -20.05
N HIS A 181 17.79 -0.26 -19.78
CA HIS A 181 16.96 -1.45 -19.93
C HIS A 181 16.38 -1.61 -21.34
N ILE A 182 16.38 -0.53 -22.12
CA ILE A 182 15.70 -0.45 -23.41
C ILE A 182 16.70 -0.75 -24.53
N ALA A 183 16.38 -1.73 -25.37
CA ALA A 183 17.15 -2.04 -26.56
C ALA A 183 16.65 -1.21 -27.75
N TYR A 184 17.22 -0.03 -27.93
CA TYR A 184 16.87 0.87 -29.05
C TYR A 184 17.35 0.38 -30.40
N GLU A 185 18.38 -0.48 -30.41
CA GLU A 185 19.17 -0.81 -31.61
C GLU A 185 18.36 -1.49 -32.72
N LYS A 186 17.16 -2.00 -32.43
CA LYS A 186 16.35 -2.70 -33.41
C LYS A 186 14.86 -2.70 -33.09
N VAL A 187 14.05 -2.20 -34.03
CA VAL A 187 12.59 -2.40 -34.06
C VAL A 187 12.28 -3.49 -35.10
N PHE A 188 11.68 -4.59 -34.67
CA PHE A 188 11.37 -5.71 -35.55
C PHE A 188 10.01 -5.52 -36.23
N PHE A 189 9.98 -5.36 -37.55
CA PHE A 189 8.73 -5.36 -38.31
C PHE A 189 8.30 -6.79 -38.64
N ILE A 190 7.22 -7.24 -38.02
CA ILE A 190 6.75 -8.62 -38.10
C ILE A 190 5.36 -8.71 -38.75
N ASN A 191 5.20 -9.72 -39.59
CA ASN A 191 3.92 -10.25 -40.03
C ASN A 191 3.49 -11.36 -39.07
N ALA A 192 2.63 -11.03 -38.12
CA ALA A 192 2.12 -11.99 -37.13
C ALA A 192 1.26 -13.12 -37.74
N THR A 193 0.87 -13.01 -39.01
CA THR A 193 0.07 -14.03 -39.72
C THR A 193 0.92 -15.03 -40.52
N ASP A 194 2.22 -14.76 -40.68
CA ASP A 194 3.15 -15.63 -41.41
C ASP A 194 4.17 -16.28 -40.46
N ALA A 195 3.99 -17.57 -40.22
CA ALA A 195 4.89 -18.36 -39.38
C ALA A 195 6.32 -18.51 -39.96
N THR A 196 6.53 -18.13 -41.22
CA THR A 196 7.83 -18.18 -41.92
C THR A 196 8.51 -16.82 -42.06
N ASP A 197 7.95 -15.78 -41.45
CA ASP A 197 8.53 -14.43 -41.48
C ASP A 197 9.97 -14.42 -40.91
N LEU A 198 10.92 -13.98 -41.74
CA LEU A 198 12.33 -13.87 -41.39
C LEU A 198 12.58 -12.91 -40.22
N ASN A 199 11.73 -11.90 -40.02
CA ASN A 199 11.85 -10.99 -38.89
C ASN A 199 11.40 -11.63 -37.56
N ILE A 200 10.49 -12.62 -37.60
CA ILE A 200 10.19 -13.48 -36.44
C ILE A 200 11.40 -14.37 -36.12
N ASP A 201 12.02 -15.00 -37.12
CA ASP A 201 13.26 -15.79 -36.94
C ASP A 201 14.40 -14.91 -36.34
N ARG A 202 14.55 -13.67 -36.82
CA ARG A 202 15.51 -12.69 -36.28
C ARG A 202 15.20 -12.28 -34.84
N LEU A 203 13.93 -12.07 -34.51
CA LEU A 203 13.49 -11.78 -33.14
C LEU A 203 13.84 -12.94 -32.21
N GLN A 204 13.58 -14.19 -32.62
CA GLN A 204 13.93 -15.39 -31.86
C GLN A 204 15.45 -15.48 -31.59
N HIS A 205 16.30 -15.21 -32.59
CA HIS A 205 17.75 -15.17 -32.39
C HIS A 205 18.17 -14.10 -31.36
N THR A 206 17.53 -12.93 -31.41
CA THR A 206 17.80 -11.83 -30.48
C THR A 206 17.39 -12.20 -29.05
N LEU A 207 16.24 -12.87 -28.87
CA LEU A 207 15.81 -13.37 -27.57
C LEU A 207 16.80 -14.39 -26.99
N VAL A 208 17.33 -15.28 -27.83
CA VAL A 208 18.37 -16.22 -27.42
C VAL A 208 19.63 -15.48 -26.97
N ASP A 209 20.07 -14.47 -27.72
CA ASP A 209 21.24 -13.66 -27.35
C ASP A 209 21.05 -12.93 -26.02
N ILE A 210 19.89 -12.31 -25.82
CA ILE A 210 19.53 -11.67 -24.55
C ILE A 210 19.56 -12.69 -23.40
N ALA A 211 19.05 -13.91 -23.61
CA ALA A 211 19.08 -14.97 -22.60
C ALA A 211 20.52 -15.34 -22.20
N PHE A 212 21.45 -15.43 -23.15
CA PHE A 212 22.87 -15.68 -22.88
C PHE A 212 23.57 -14.50 -22.18
N GLU A 213 23.10 -13.27 -22.37
CA GLU A 213 23.62 -12.08 -21.69
C GLU A 213 23.15 -11.95 -20.24
N GLN A 214 22.10 -12.69 -19.83
CA GLN A 214 21.57 -12.61 -18.47
C GLN A 214 22.63 -12.95 -17.42
N SER A 215 22.65 -12.18 -16.33
CA SER A 215 23.56 -12.41 -15.19
C SER A 215 23.33 -13.77 -14.49
N THR A 216 22.16 -14.35 -14.69
CA THR A 216 21.78 -15.70 -14.24
C THR A 216 22.28 -16.81 -15.14
N TRP A 217 22.64 -16.51 -16.39
CA TRP A 217 23.10 -17.53 -17.31
C TRP A 217 24.40 -18.17 -16.81
N GLY A 218 24.42 -19.51 -16.76
CA GLY A 218 25.57 -20.27 -16.23
C GLY A 218 25.71 -20.26 -14.70
N GLN A 219 24.76 -19.69 -13.95
CA GLN A 219 24.75 -19.83 -12.49
C GLN A 219 24.56 -21.30 -12.08
N ARG A 220 25.30 -21.72 -11.05
CA ARG A 220 25.22 -23.09 -10.54
C ARG A 220 23.96 -23.26 -9.71
N MET A 221 23.13 -24.21 -10.09
CA MET A 221 21.95 -24.63 -9.34
C MET A 221 22.24 -25.94 -8.58
N PRO A 222 21.69 -26.12 -7.36
CA PRO A 222 21.82 -27.39 -6.65
C PRO A 222 21.21 -28.54 -7.47
N ILE A 223 22.04 -29.51 -7.84
CA ILE A 223 21.59 -30.66 -8.65
C ILE A 223 20.50 -31.49 -7.95
N VAL A 224 20.50 -31.47 -6.61
CA VAL A 224 19.50 -32.13 -5.75
C VAL A 224 18.08 -31.57 -5.92
N TRP A 225 17.92 -30.40 -6.56
CA TRP A 225 16.60 -29.82 -6.84
C TRP A 225 15.94 -30.40 -8.10
N VAL A 226 16.73 -30.92 -9.04
CA VAL A 226 16.24 -31.37 -10.34
C VAL A 226 15.17 -32.48 -10.21
N PRO A 227 15.33 -33.53 -9.38
CA PRO A 227 14.31 -34.56 -9.24
C PRO A 227 12.95 -34.02 -8.79
N LEU A 228 12.96 -33.08 -7.84
CA LEU A 228 11.73 -32.46 -7.34
C LEU A 228 11.08 -31.54 -8.40
N ASP A 229 11.87 -30.77 -9.15
CA ASP A 229 11.38 -29.91 -10.26
C ASP A 229 10.74 -30.74 -11.39
N LEU A 230 11.33 -31.90 -11.72
CA LEU A 230 10.76 -32.82 -12.71
C LEU A 230 9.42 -33.40 -12.25
N GLN A 231 9.31 -33.81 -10.99
CA GLN A 231 8.05 -34.33 -10.43
C GLN A 231 6.96 -33.26 -10.37
N ILE A 232 7.30 -32.02 -10.00
CA ILE A 232 6.35 -30.90 -10.08
C ILE A 232 5.90 -30.69 -11.53
N SER A 233 6.80 -30.85 -12.49
CA SER A 233 6.47 -30.78 -13.92
C SER A 233 5.50 -31.88 -14.35
N ASP A 234 5.63 -33.11 -13.85
CA ASP A 234 4.65 -34.18 -14.10
C ASP A 234 3.28 -33.85 -13.52
N LEU A 235 3.22 -33.28 -12.32
CA LEU A 235 1.94 -32.85 -11.74
C LEU A 235 1.22 -31.84 -12.63
N ARG A 236 1.97 -30.87 -13.19
CA ARG A 236 1.44 -29.89 -14.15
C ARG A 236 0.92 -30.56 -15.42
N LEU A 237 1.68 -31.50 -15.98
CA LEU A 237 1.26 -32.27 -17.16
C LEU A 237 0.01 -33.10 -16.90
N ASN A 238 -0.15 -33.61 -15.67
CA ASN A 238 -1.35 -34.30 -15.21
C ASN A 238 -2.51 -33.35 -14.86
N GLY A 239 -2.38 -32.06 -15.17
CA GLY A 239 -3.44 -31.08 -15.02
C GLY A 239 -3.47 -30.34 -13.68
N LEU A 240 -2.68 -30.75 -12.67
CA LEU A 240 -2.71 -30.12 -11.36
C LEU A 240 -2.15 -28.70 -11.39
N LYS A 241 -2.89 -27.77 -10.76
CA LYS A 241 -2.54 -26.34 -10.72
C LYS A 241 -2.00 -25.88 -9.37
N ILE A 242 -2.56 -26.44 -8.30
CA ILE A 242 -2.25 -26.09 -6.91
C ILE A 242 -2.03 -27.39 -6.14
N ILE A 243 -1.03 -27.41 -5.25
CA ILE A 243 -0.75 -28.54 -4.36
C ILE A 243 -0.51 -28.05 -2.94
N THR A 244 -0.68 -28.93 -1.96
CA THR A 244 -0.33 -28.62 -0.57
C THR A 244 1.16 -28.83 -0.30
N LYS A 245 1.72 -28.08 0.65
CA LYS A 245 3.09 -28.29 1.15
C LYS A 245 3.29 -29.71 1.67
N LYS A 246 2.27 -30.27 2.35
CA LYS A 246 2.27 -31.67 2.78
C LYS A 246 2.48 -32.63 1.60
N ARG A 247 1.73 -32.45 0.50
CA ARG A 247 1.87 -33.28 -0.69
C ARG A 247 3.26 -33.15 -1.31
N LEU A 248 3.79 -31.92 -1.39
CA LEU A 248 5.15 -31.68 -1.87
C LEU A 248 6.20 -32.38 -1.01
N LEU A 249 6.05 -32.37 0.32
CA LEU A 249 6.97 -33.05 1.24
C LEU A 249 6.91 -34.58 1.08
N GLU A 250 5.74 -35.16 0.82
CA GLU A 250 5.58 -36.58 0.50
C GLU A 250 6.31 -36.95 -0.81
N ILE A 251 6.14 -36.14 -1.85
CA ILE A 251 6.83 -36.29 -3.14
C ILE A 251 8.34 -36.21 -2.94
N ASN A 252 8.82 -35.19 -2.21
CA ASN A 252 10.23 -35.04 -1.90
C ASN A 252 10.81 -36.24 -1.14
N LYS A 253 10.09 -36.82 -0.17
CA LYS A 253 10.51 -38.05 0.54
C LYS A 253 10.64 -39.25 -0.41
N SER A 254 9.86 -39.31 -1.48
CA SER A 254 9.94 -40.39 -2.47
C SER A 254 11.23 -40.38 -3.30
N ASN A 255 11.95 -39.25 -3.32
CA ASN A 255 13.23 -39.09 -4.04
C ASN A 255 14.43 -39.78 -3.39
N ARG A 256 14.25 -40.46 -2.25
CA ARG A 256 15.26 -41.25 -1.54
C ARG A 256 16.59 -40.49 -1.38
N GLU A 257 17.58 -40.82 -2.21
CA GLU A 257 18.94 -40.27 -2.21
C GLU A 257 19.00 -38.76 -2.52
N PHE A 258 17.96 -38.20 -3.15
CA PHE A 258 17.85 -36.77 -3.45
C PHE A 258 16.81 -36.04 -2.60
N ALA A 259 16.28 -36.69 -1.56
CA ALA A 259 15.29 -36.06 -0.68
C ALA A 259 15.89 -34.86 0.05
N LEU A 260 15.23 -33.71 -0.06
CA LEU A 260 15.61 -32.47 0.63
C LEU A 260 15.12 -32.48 2.08
N THR A 261 15.81 -31.79 2.98
CA THR A 261 15.22 -31.43 4.28
C THR A 261 14.10 -30.43 4.07
N GLU A 262 13.16 -30.30 5.02
CA GLU A 262 12.03 -29.37 4.87
C GLU A 262 12.49 -27.92 4.63
N ARG A 263 13.50 -27.45 5.38
CA ARG A 263 14.13 -26.14 5.16
C ARG A 263 14.68 -25.99 3.73
N ARG A 264 15.25 -27.05 3.16
CA ARG A 264 15.77 -27.04 1.77
C ARG A 264 14.65 -27.06 0.73
N VAL A 265 13.48 -27.60 1.05
CA VAL A 265 12.28 -27.48 0.22
C VAL A 265 11.78 -26.04 0.23
N GLU A 266 11.82 -25.35 1.37
CA GLU A 266 11.50 -23.92 1.45
C GLU A 266 12.47 -23.06 0.64
N ASP A 267 13.78 -23.29 0.77
CA ASP A 267 14.80 -22.63 -0.06
C ASP A 267 14.49 -22.84 -1.56
N PHE A 268 14.13 -24.07 -1.95
CA PHE A 268 13.74 -24.39 -3.33
C PHE A 268 12.51 -23.60 -3.76
N LEU A 269 11.44 -23.58 -2.96
CA LEU A 269 10.20 -22.86 -3.28
C LEU A 269 10.42 -21.36 -3.44
N LEU A 270 11.19 -20.74 -2.54
CA LEU A 270 11.52 -19.32 -2.62
C LEU A 270 12.30 -18.98 -3.91
N VAL A 271 13.25 -19.84 -4.30
CA VAL A 271 13.99 -19.64 -5.55
C VAL A 271 13.09 -19.84 -6.77
N GLN A 272 12.28 -20.90 -6.83
CA GLN A 272 11.37 -21.15 -7.94
C GLN A 272 10.30 -20.04 -8.08
N HIS A 273 9.82 -19.50 -6.95
CA HIS A 273 8.95 -18.34 -6.92
C HIS A 273 9.62 -17.10 -7.51
N SER A 274 10.87 -16.84 -7.10
CA SER A 274 11.63 -15.67 -7.58
C SER A 274 11.94 -15.66 -9.08
N ILE A 275 11.85 -16.82 -9.75
CA ILE A 275 12.01 -16.99 -11.20
C ILE A 275 10.69 -17.31 -11.93
N GLY A 276 9.57 -17.29 -11.22
CA GLY A 276 8.24 -17.31 -11.84
C GLY A 276 7.74 -18.67 -12.28
N LYS A 277 8.46 -19.75 -11.97
CA LYS A 277 8.01 -21.11 -12.30
C LYS A 277 6.79 -21.56 -11.49
N LEU A 278 6.63 -21.03 -10.28
CA LEU A 278 5.52 -21.29 -9.36
C LEU A 278 5.24 -20.07 -8.46
N LEU A 279 4.13 -20.09 -7.73
CA LEU A 279 3.86 -19.11 -6.68
C LEU A 279 3.89 -19.77 -5.30
N TYR A 280 4.64 -19.16 -4.39
CA TYR A 280 4.77 -19.57 -3.00
C TYR A 280 4.91 -18.34 -2.11
N PHE A 281 4.06 -18.23 -1.09
CA PHE A 281 4.07 -17.13 -0.14
C PHE A 281 4.41 -17.67 1.26
N ASP A 282 5.51 -17.21 1.84
CA ASP A 282 5.96 -17.62 3.18
C ASP A 282 5.17 -16.93 4.31
N GLU A 283 3.87 -16.76 4.13
CA GLU A 283 2.95 -16.14 5.08
C GLU A 283 2.13 -17.20 5.83
N PRO A 284 1.80 -17.02 7.11
CA PRO A 284 1.10 -18.03 7.90
C PRO A 284 -0.19 -18.59 7.27
N SER A 285 -0.98 -17.74 6.60
CA SER A 285 -2.24 -18.14 5.95
C SER A 285 -2.07 -18.71 4.53
N LEU A 286 -0.87 -18.66 3.94
CA LEU A 286 -0.63 -19.04 2.54
C LEU A 286 0.42 -20.14 2.37
N ARG A 287 1.31 -20.33 3.35
CA ARG A 287 2.48 -21.23 3.27
C ARG A 287 2.16 -22.71 3.06
N ASP A 288 0.91 -23.11 3.27
CA ASP A 288 0.47 -24.51 3.15
C ASP A 288 0.11 -24.91 1.72
N PHE A 289 0.02 -23.95 0.80
CA PHE A 289 -0.30 -24.19 -0.61
C PHE A 289 0.79 -23.64 -1.53
N ILE A 290 0.95 -24.31 -2.67
CA ILE A 290 1.88 -23.94 -3.73
C ILE A 290 1.10 -23.94 -5.04
N VAL A 291 1.11 -22.81 -5.73
CA VAL A 291 0.56 -22.72 -7.09
C VAL A 291 1.65 -23.15 -8.06
N ILE A 292 1.63 -24.41 -8.47
CA ILE A 292 2.63 -24.95 -9.39
C ILE A 292 2.41 -24.50 -10.83
N GLN A 293 1.21 -24.06 -11.19
CA GLN A 293 0.92 -23.45 -12.48
C GLN A 293 0.40 -22.01 -12.30
N PRO A 294 1.29 -21.00 -12.33
CA PRO A 294 0.92 -19.60 -12.10
C PRO A 294 -0.22 -19.08 -12.99
N SER A 295 -0.32 -19.56 -14.23
CA SER A 295 -1.40 -19.17 -15.16
C SER A 295 -2.81 -19.47 -14.64
N ALA A 296 -2.96 -20.43 -13.72
CA ALA A 296 -4.24 -20.72 -13.08
C ALA A 296 -4.77 -19.50 -12.28
N MET A 297 -3.88 -18.66 -11.75
CA MET A 297 -4.30 -17.47 -11.00
C MET A 297 -4.91 -16.41 -11.92
N VAL A 298 -4.40 -16.25 -13.15
CA VAL A 298 -5.02 -15.36 -14.14
C VAL A 298 -6.45 -15.81 -14.44
N ASN A 299 -6.65 -17.12 -14.60
CA ASN A 299 -7.98 -17.66 -14.83
C ASN A 299 -8.92 -17.36 -13.66
N ILE A 300 -8.49 -17.60 -12.42
CA ILE A 300 -9.28 -17.26 -11.22
C ILE A 300 -9.65 -15.77 -11.20
N LEU A 301 -8.69 -14.88 -11.49
CA LEU A 301 -8.90 -13.44 -11.50
C LEU A 301 -9.88 -13.01 -12.59
N ARG A 302 -9.85 -13.69 -13.74
CA ARG A 302 -10.79 -13.45 -14.85
C ARG A 302 -12.25 -13.59 -14.44
N ALA A 303 -12.55 -14.37 -13.41
CA ALA A 303 -13.92 -14.58 -12.91
C ALA A 303 -14.66 -13.28 -12.57
N PHE A 304 -13.93 -12.24 -12.13
CA PHE A 304 -14.50 -10.95 -11.72
C PHE A 304 -13.93 -9.74 -12.48
N ILE A 305 -13.37 -9.97 -13.66
CA ILE A 305 -12.95 -8.88 -14.56
C ILE A 305 -14.17 -8.18 -15.14
N THR A 306 -14.18 -6.84 -15.07
CA THR A 306 -15.34 -6.02 -15.43
C THR A 306 -15.38 -5.62 -16.91
N ASP A 307 -14.45 -6.10 -17.73
CA ASP A 307 -14.47 -5.94 -19.19
C ASP A 307 -15.50 -6.86 -19.85
N LYS A 308 -16.46 -6.23 -20.54
CA LYS A 308 -17.65 -6.88 -21.10
C LYS A 308 -17.32 -8.06 -22.04
N MET A 309 -16.17 -8.01 -22.71
CA MET A 309 -15.72 -9.08 -23.59
C MET A 309 -15.39 -10.40 -22.89
N PHE A 310 -15.24 -10.39 -21.55
CA PHE A 310 -14.98 -11.58 -20.75
C PHE A 310 -16.19 -12.02 -19.92
N TRP A 311 -17.33 -11.34 -20.07
CA TRP A 311 -18.49 -11.66 -19.25
C TRP A 311 -19.08 -13.02 -19.64
N PRO A 312 -19.54 -13.80 -18.65
CA PRO A 312 -20.22 -15.06 -18.92
C PRO A 312 -21.57 -14.82 -19.59
N GLU A 313 -22.10 -15.84 -20.26
CA GLU A 313 -23.41 -15.77 -20.92
C GLU A 313 -24.56 -15.69 -19.90
N GLU A 314 -24.39 -16.26 -18.70
CA GLU A 314 -25.39 -16.26 -17.63
C GLU A 314 -25.68 -14.84 -17.12
N GLU A 315 -26.95 -14.44 -17.16
CA GLU A 315 -27.40 -13.09 -16.80
C GLU A 315 -27.13 -12.74 -15.32
N CYS A 316 -27.31 -13.70 -14.40
CA CYS A 316 -27.04 -13.48 -12.98
C CYS A 316 -25.58 -13.07 -12.72
N ASN A 317 -24.63 -13.74 -13.37
CA ASN A 317 -23.20 -13.42 -13.26
C ASN A 317 -22.87 -12.09 -13.95
N ARG A 318 -23.52 -11.76 -15.08
CA ARG A 318 -23.37 -10.44 -15.72
C ARG A 318 -23.80 -9.30 -14.80
N ASN A 319 -24.92 -9.45 -14.09
CA ASN A 319 -25.41 -8.46 -13.14
C ASN A 319 -24.43 -8.25 -11.97
N ILE A 320 -23.77 -9.31 -11.50
CA ILE A 320 -22.70 -9.21 -10.49
C ILE A 320 -21.55 -8.36 -11.03
N LEU A 321 -21.07 -8.64 -12.25
CA LEU A 321 -19.94 -7.91 -12.85
C LEU A 321 -20.27 -6.46 -13.19
N GLU A 322 -21.50 -6.17 -13.60
CA GLU A 322 -21.96 -4.80 -13.85
C GLU A 322 -22.03 -3.98 -12.56
N ASN A 323 -22.53 -4.58 -11.48
CA ASN A 323 -22.52 -3.96 -10.16
C ASN A 323 -21.08 -3.74 -9.65
N LEU A 324 -20.19 -4.72 -9.85
CA LEU A 324 -18.77 -4.58 -9.50
C LEU A 324 -18.09 -3.46 -10.29
N ALA A 325 -18.38 -3.34 -11.58
CA ALA A 325 -17.82 -2.31 -12.46
C ALA A 325 -18.23 -0.89 -12.05
N SER A 326 -19.45 -0.73 -11.55
CA SER A 326 -19.97 0.57 -11.10
C SER A 326 -19.54 0.88 -9.66
N THR A 327 -19.74 -0.05 -8.73
CA THR A 327 -19.61 0.23 -7.29
C THR A 327 -18.30 -0.21 -6.66
N GLY A 328 -17.56 -1.13 -7.30
CA GLY A 328 -16.40 -1.79 -6.70
C GLY A 328 -16.75 -2.78 -5.58
N VAL A 329 -18.02 -3.11 -5.38
CA VAL A 329 -18.48 -4.02 -4.33
C VAL A 329 -18.68 -5.43 -4.88
N LEU A 330 -18.13 -6.42 -4.19
CA LEU A 330 -18.32 -7.84 -4.51
C LEU A 330 -18.74 -8.62 -3.27
N LYS A 331 -19.95 -9.20 -3.26
CA LYS A 331 -20.36 -10.05 -2.12
C LYS A 331 -19.55 -11.35 -2.12
N LYS A 332 -19.29 -11.90 -0.93
CA LYS A 332 -18.63 -13.20 -0.75
C LYS A 332 -19.40 -14.31 -1.46
N THR A 333 -20.72 -14.32 -1.34
CA THR A 333 -21.61 -15.24 -2.04
C THR A 333 -21.51 -15.12 -3.56
N ASP A 334 -21.42 -13.87 -4.06
CA ASP A 334 -21.35 -13.58 -5.49
C ASP A 334 -20.01 -14.04 -6.07
N LEU A 335 -18.90 -13.86 -5.34
CA LEU A 335 -17.60 -14.39 -5.70
C LEU A 335 -17.63 -15.93 -5.84
N PHE A 336 -18.23 -16.63 -4.87
CA PHE A 336 -18.35 -18.08 -4.95
C PHE A 336 -19.31 -18.55 -6.05
N SER A 337 -20.35 -17.79 -6.37
CA SER A 337 -21.21 -18.02 -7.53
C SER A 337 -20.41 -17.94 -8.83
N LEU A 338 -19.61 -16.87 -9.00
CA LEU A 338 -18.74 -16.70 -10.16
C LEU A 338 -17.75 -17.88 -10.30
N TRP A 339 -17.19 -18.37 -9.19
CA TRP A 339 -16.29 -19.51 -9.16
C TRP A 339 -16.96 -20.89 -9.25
N SER A 340 -18.29 -20.97 -9.26
CA SER A 340 -19.01 -22.23 -9.43
C SER A 340 -19.16 -22.63 -10.91
N GLN A 341 -18.71 -21.78 -11.84
CA GLN A 341 -18.74 -22.07 -13.27
C GLN A 341 -17.79 -23.23 -13.62
N PRO A 342 -18.11 -24.06 -14.65
CA PRO A 342 -17.30 -25.20 -15.06
C PRO A 342 -15.84 -24.87 -15.35
N ALA A 343 -15.55 -23.64 -15.80
CA ALA A 343 -14.21 -23.15 -16.11
C ALA A 343 -13.26 -23.08 -14.90
N PHE A 344 -13.77 -23.19 -13.66
CA PHE A 344 -12.97 -23.12 -12.44
C PHE A 344 -12.92 -24.45 -11.67
N ALA A 345 -13.67 -25.46 -12.11
CA ALA A 345 -13.84 -26.71 -11.37
C ALA A 345 -12.53 -27.51 -11.20
N ASP A 346 -11.58 -27.34 -12.11
CA ASP A 346 -10.25 -27.97 -12.09
C ASP A 346 -9.22 -27.21 -11.23
N ILE A 347 -9.52 -25.96 -10.85
CA ILE A 347 -8.64 -25.09 -10.05
C ILE A 347 -9.14 -24.96 -8.60
N LEU A 348 -10.44 -24.71 -8.43
CA LEU A 348 -11.09 -24.43 -7.15
C LEU A 348 -11.89 -25.65 -6.69
N THR A 349 -11.17 -26.77 -6.49
CA THR A 349 -11.73 -28.11 -6.30
C THR A 349 -12.46 -28.29 -4.96
N ASP A 350 -12.06 -27.54 -3.93
CA ASP A 350 -12.60 -27.65 -2.57
C ASP A 350 -12.59 -26.30 -1.84
N ASP A 351 -13.26 -26.25 -0.69
CA ASP A 351 -13.40 -25.04 0.11
C ASP A 351 -12.06 -24.52 0.64
N LYS A 352 -11.09 -25.39 0.91
CA LYS A 352 -9.76 -24.97 1.38
C LYS A 352 -9.00 -24.22 0.30
N THR A 353 -9.11 -24.68 -0.94
CA THR A 353 -8.48 -24.04 -2.10
C THR A 353 -9.14 -22.71 -2.42
N LYS A 354 -10.47 -22.61 -2.25
CA LYS A 354 -11.21 -21.34 -2.34
C LYS A 354 -10.78 -20.36 -1.24
N GLU A 355 -10.69 -20.81 0.00
CA GLU A 355 -10.25 -20.00 1.14
C GLU A 355 -8.80 -19.51 0.97
N TYR A 356 -7.89 -20.40 0.57
CA TYR A 356 -6.52 -20.05 0.19
C TYR A 356 -6.49 -18.97 -0.89
N THR A 357 -7.32 -19.14 -1.94
CA THR A 357 -7.40 -18.16 -3.04
C THR A 357 -7.88 -16.80 -2.54
N VAL A 358 -8.90 -16.75 -1.68
CA VAL A 358 -9.35 -15.49 -1.07
C VAL A 358 -8.22 -14.84 -0.27
N HIS A 359 -7.53 -15.60 0.60
CA HIS A 359 -6.40 -15.07 1.36
C HIS A 359 -5.27 -14.56 0.49
N MET A 360 -5.01 -15.23 -0.64
CA MET A 360 -4.01 -14.80 -1.61
C MET A 360 -4.44 -13.48 -2.26
N LEU A 361 -5.70 -13.35 -2.68
CA LEU A 361 -6.21 -12.11 -3.27
C LEU A 361 -6.22 -10.93 -2.30
N LEU A 362 -6.45 -11.20 -1.01
CA LEU A 362 -6.29 -10.22 0.07
C LEU A 362 -4.82 -9.82 0.26
N HIS A 363 -3.90 -10.80 0.25
CA HIS A 363 -2.46 -10.55 0.35
C HIS A 363 -1.91 -9.72 -0.81
N LEU A 364 -2.53 -9.83 -1.98
CA LEU A 364 -2.18 -9.07 -3.19
C LEU A 364 -2.89 -7.71 -3.31
N ASP A 365 -3.71 -7.34 -2.31
CA ASP A 365 -4.54 -6.14 -2.28
C ASP A 365 -5.52 -6.02 -3.47
N ILE A 366 -5.90 -7.16 -4.06
CA ILE A 366 -6.91 -7.23 -5.13
C ILE A 366 -8.29 -7.12 -4.51
N LEU A 367 -8.53 -7.94 -3.48
CA LEU A 367 -9.67 -7.82 -2.60
C LEU A 367 -9.26 -7.01 -1.38
N VAL A 368 -10.17 -6.14 -0.93
CA VAL A 368 -10.00 -5.34 0.27
C VAL A 368 -11.19 -5.59 1.17
N GLU A 369 -10.93 -5.98 2.42
CA GLU A 369 -11.98 -6.02 3.43
C GLU A 369 -12.19 -4.60 3.98
N PRO A 370 -13.41 -4.03 3.90
CA PRO A 370 -13.66 -2.73 4.51
C PRO A 370 -13.45 -2.84 6.03
N LYS A 371 -12.59 -2.00 6.61
CA LYS A 371 -12.50 -1.92 8.07
C LYS A 371 -13.70 -1.20 8.63
N ARG A 372 -14.32 -1.82 9.65
CA ARG A 372 -15.48 -1.31 10.38
C ARG A 372 -15.00 -0.82 11.74
N TYR A 373 -15.11 0.48 12.01
CA TYR A 373 -14.99 1.02 13.37
C TYR A 373 -16.34 1.01 14.13
N SER A 374 -17.34 0.24 13.68
CA SER A 374 -18.66 0.18 14.32
C SER A 374 -19.13 -1.24 14.65
N GLU A 375 -19.87 -1.33 15.77
CA GLU A 375 -20.22 -2.51 16.58
C GLU A 375 -21.20 -3.53 15.94
N LYS A 376 -21.24 -3.62 14.61
CA LYS A 376 -21.86 -4.77 13.92
C LYS A 376 -20.79 -5.53 13.16
N ASP A 377 -19.96 -6.24 13.93
CA ASP A 377 -18.98 -7.24 13.48
C ASP A 377 -19.69 -8.48 12.91
N ILE A 378 -20.43 -8.27 11.82
CA ILE A 378 -20.61 -9.33 10.83
C ILE A 378 -19.38 -9.18 9.94
N ALA A 379 -18.53 -10.20 9.85
CA ALA A 379 -17.48 -10.24 8.83
C ALA A 379 -18.07 -9.71 7.54
N SER A 380 -17.46 -8.68 6.94
CA SER A 380 -18.11 -8.02 5.82
C SER A 380 -18.45 -9.07 4.77
N GLU A 381 -19.74 -9.31 4.54
CA GLU A 381 -20.27 -10.22 3.51
C GLU A 381 -19.92 -9.72 2.10
N LEU A 382 -19.17 -8.63 2.01
CA LEU A 382 -18.63 -8.04 0.80
C LEU A 382 -17.14 -7.73 0.94
N PHE A 383 -16.45 -7.86 -0.18
CA PHE A 383 -15.17 -7.28 -0.48
C PHE A 383 -15.35 -6.00 -1.29
N LEU A 384 -14.35 -5.13 -1.19
CA LEU A 384 -14.14 -4.02 -2.10
C LEU A 384 -13.03 -4.39 -3.08
N VAL A 385 -13.19 -4.01 -4.35
CA VAL A 385 -12.27 -4.34 -5.43
C VAL A 385 -11.92 -3.07 -6.22
N PRO A 386 -11.09 -2.17 -5.65
CA PRO A 386 -10.80 -0.86 -6.25
C PRO A 386 -10.32 -0.93 -7.70
N CYS A 387 -9.57 -1.98 -8.05
CA CYS A 387 -9.01 -2.18 -9.38
C CYS A 387 -10.04 -2.57 -10.46
N MET A 388 -11.29 -2.89 -10.08
CA MET A 388 -12.35 -3.30 -11.02
C MET A 388 -13.37 -2.20 -11.31
N VAL A 389 -13.32 -1.09 -10.58
CA VAL A 389 -14.25 0.04 -10.75
C VAL A 389 -13.92 0.78 -12.03
N LYS A 390 -14.93 1.07 -12.85
CA LYS A 390 -14.78 1.78 -14.13
C LYS A 390 -15.29 3.21 -14.12
N GLU A 391 -16.19 3.52 -13.19
CA GLU A 391 -16.72 4.87 -13.08
C GLU A 391 -15.64 5.85 -12.61
N LYS A 392 -15.46 6.94 -13.36
CA LYS A 392 -14.61 8.06 -12.94
C LYS A 392 -15.32 8.84 -11.84
N ILE A 393 -14.53 9.48 -10.98
CA ILE A 393 -15.08 10.41 -9.98
C ILE A 393 -15.91 11.51 -10.69
N PRO A 394 -17.17 11.75 -10.28
CA PRO A 394 -17.97 12.82 -10.82
C PRO A 394 -17.28 14.18 -10.64
N GLN A 395 -17.27 15.01 -11.69
CA GLN A 395 -16.63 16.34 -11.62
C GLN A 395 -17.14 17.18 -10.44
N LYS A 396 -18.41 17.07 -10.05
CA LYS A 396 -18.98 17.76 -8.88
C LYS A 396 -18.34 17.34 -7.55
N LEU A 397 -17.90 16.08 -7.45
CA LEU A 397 -17.24 15.55 -6.25
C LEU A 397 -15.74 15.85 -6.25
N GLN A 398 -15.15 16.03 -7.44
CA GLN A 398 -13.74 16.39 -7.62
C GLN A 398 -13.50 17.90 -7.60
N LYS A 399 -14.46 18.70 -8.06
CA LYS A 399 -14.39 20.15 -8.28
C LYS A 399 -15.62 20.82 -7.68
N THR A 400 -15.55 21.18 -6.41
CA THR A 400 -16.45 22.19 -5.83
C THR A 400 -15.86 23.58 -6.08
N GLU A 401 -16.71 24.56 -6.39
CA GLU A 401 -16.32 25.97 -6.59
C GLU A 401 -15.41 26.42 -5.44
N ALA A 402 -14.28 27.06 -5.79
CA ALA A 402 -13.26 27.61 -4.89
C ALA A 402 -13.31 27.02 -3.46
N ASP A 403 -12.87 25.78 -3.31
CA ASP A 403 -12.95 25.07 -2.04
C ASP A 403 -11.98 25.70 -1.01
N GLN A 404 -12.46 26.70 -0.29
CA GLN A 404 -11.77 27.29 0.86
C GLN A 404 -11.63 26.31 2.02
N ASN A 405 -12.13 25.08 1.88
CA ASN A 405 -12.22 24.10 2.95
C ASN A 405 -11.25 22.93 2.80
N THR A 406 -10.40 22.93 1.77
CA THR A 406 -9.53 21.81 1.44
C THR A 406 -8.04 22.16 1.47
N ILE A 407 -7.23 21.24 2.01
CA ILE A 407 -5.76 21.22 1.88
C ILE A 407 -5.33 19.95 1.16
N CYS A 408 -4.22 20.01 0.43
CA CYS A 408 -3.76 18.93 -0.44
C CYS A 408 -2.31 18.55 -0.14
N ILE A 409 -2.01 17.26 -0.27
CA ILE A 409 -0.66 16.72 -0.36
C ILE A 409 -0.59 15.84 -1.61
N ALA A 410 0.51 15.89 -2.35
CA ALA A 410 0.74 15.05 -3.50
C ALA A 410 2.06 14.29 -3.38
N TYR A 411 2.02 13.01 -3.71
CA TYR A 411 3.20 12.17 -3.92
C TYR A 411 3.51 12.17 -5.42
N HIS A 412 4.54 12.92 -5.81
CA HIS A 412 4.94 13.10 -7.20
C HIS A 412 6.08 12.13 -7.54
N LEU A 413 5.85 11.24 -8.50
CA LEU A 413 6.87 10.34 -9.04
C LEU A 413 7.62 11.07 -10.16
N LYS A 414 8.90 11.42 -9.93
CA LYS A 414 9.63 12.39 -10.78
C LYS A 414 9.88 11.97 -12.22
N ASP A 415 9.82 10.67 -12.52
CA ASP A 415 10.30 10.11 -13.79
C ASP A 415 9.35 9.07 -14.42
N THR A 416 8.18 8.85 -13.83
CA THR A 416 7.27 7.76 -14.24
C THR A 416 5.82 8.11 -13.96
N VAL A 417 4.91 7.71 -14.86
CA VAL A 417 3.46 7.73 -14.59
C VAL A 417 3.14 6.81 -13.41
N VAL A 418 2.17 7.20 -12.57
CA VAL A 418 1.70 6.36 -11.46
C VAL A 418 1.12 5.06 -12.03
N PRO A 419 1.69 3.89 -11.69
CA PRO A 419 1.15 2.61 -12.11
C PRO A 419 -0.24 2.41 -11.50
N SER A 420 -1.20 1.92 -12.27
CA SER A 420 -2.58 1.70 -11.78
C SER A 420 -2.58 0.83 -10.51
N ALA A 421 -1.80 -0.24 -10.51
CA ALA A 421 -1.67 -1.12 -9.36
C ALA A 421 -1.23 -0.37 -8.08
N LEU A 422 -0.25 0.52 -8.17
CA LEU A 422 0.22 1.32 -7.03
C LEU A 422 -0.92 2.15 -6.42
N SER A 423 -1.70 2.81 -7.28
CA SER A 423 -2.83 3.64 -6.84
C SER A 423 -3.95 2.82 -6.18
N PHE A 424 -4.32 1.68 -6.76
CA PHE A 424 -5.36 0.82 -6.21
C PHE A 424 -4.95 0.21 -4.87
N LYS A 425 -3.68 -0.19 -4.73
CA LYS A 425 -3.14 -0.67 -3.45
C LYS A 425 -3.16 0.39 -2.38
N LEU A 426 -2.78 1.63 -2.70
CA LEU A 426 -2.83 2.73 -1.74
C LEU A 426 -4.28 3.02 -1.32
N ILE A 427 -5.21 3.04 -2.27
CA ILE A 427 -6.64 3.19 -1.97
C ILE A 427 -7.12 2.04 -1.08
N GLY A 428 -6.77 0.79 -1.38
CA GLY A 428 -7.11 -0.37 -0.55
C GLY A 428 -6.55 -0.27 0.88
N ALA A 429 -5.29 0.17 1.01
CA ALA A 429 -4.67 0.43 2.30
C ALA A 429 -5.39 1.56 3.07
N ALA A 430 -5.78 2.64 2.38
CA ALA A 430 -6.51 3.76 2.97
C ALA A 430 -7.91 3.34 3.43
N ILE A 431 -8.65 2.55 2.65
CA ILE A 431 -9.96 2.00 3.01
C ILE A 431 -9.87 1.05 4.23
N SER A 432 -8.70 0.43 4.41
CA SER A 432 -8.39 -0.37 5.59
C SER A 432 -8.08 0.48 6.83
N ILE A 433 -8.09 1.81 6.72
CA ILE A 433 -7.84 2.76 7.80
C ILE A 433 -9.04 3.68 8.01
N TRP A 434 -9.68 4.16 6.94
CA TRP A 434 -10.83 5.06 6.99
C TRP A 434 -12.05 4.45 6.29
N PRO A 435 -13.25 4.57 6.87
CA PRO A 435 -14.47 4.09 6.23
C PRO A 435 -14.74 4.88 4.95
N LEU A 436 -15.14 4.18 3.88
CA LEU A 436 -15.61 4.82 2.67
C LEU A 436 -16.87 5.64 2.97
N LYS A 437 -16.91 6.85 2.44
CA LYS A 437 -18.10 7.69 2.48
C LYS A 437 -19.21 7.02 1.69
N VAL A 438 -20.44 7.10 2.20
CA VAL A 438 -21.64 6.56 1.54
C VAL A 438 -22.56 7.72 1.17
N ILE A 439 -22.88 7.84 -0.13
CA ILE A 439 -23.84 8.81 -0.66
C ILE A 439 -24.91 8.01 -1.41
N ASP A 440 -26.19 8.27 -1.12
CA ASP A 440 -27.33 7.58 -1.75
C ASP A 440 -27.20 6.05 -1.72
N ASN A 441 -26.77 5.52 -0.56
CA ASN A 441 -26.53 4.09 -0.32
C ASN A 441 -25.44 3.46 -1.20
N ARG A 442 -24.53 4.27 -1.74
CA ARG A 442 -23.40 3.84 -2.56
C ARG A 442 -22.07 4.29 -1.96
N PHE A 443 -21.10 3.39 -1.91
CA PHE A 443 -19.73 3.74 -1.54
C PHE A 443 -19.10 4.68 -2.56
N CYS A 444 -18.44 5.73 -2.09
CA CYS A 444 -17.67 6.66 -2.91
C CYS A 444 -16.31 6.06 -3.30
N LEU A 445 -16.35 4.97 -4.07
CA LEU A 445 -15.20 4.32 -4.67
C LEU A 445 -15.30 4.44 -6.19
N TYR A 446 -14.22 4.90 -6.82
CA TYR A 446 -14.14 5.24 -8.24
C TYR A 446 -12.85 4.70 -8.85
N PHE A 447 -12.75 4.70 -10.18
CA PHE A 447 -11.51 4.35 -10.88
C PHE A 447 -10.38 5.28 -10.45
N GLN A 448 -9.38 4.71 -9.76
CA GLN A 448 -8.21 5.41 -9.21
C GLN A 448 -8.57 6.56 -8.26
N ALA A 449 -9.74 6.52 -7.62
CA ALA A 449 -10.12 7.51 -6.63
C ALA A 449 -11.06 6.95 -5.54
N ALA A 450 -11.01 7.51 -4.34
CA ALA A 450 -11.92 7.16 -3.25
C ALA A 450 -12.15 8.34 -2.30
N ILE A 451 -13.34 8.42 -1.72
CA ILE A 451 -13.69 9.39 -0.68
C ILE A 451 -14.01 8.62 0.61
N MET A 452 -13.36 9.01 1.70
CA MET A 452 -13.47 8.40 3.01
C MET A 452 -13.81 9.45 4.06
N ASP A 453 -14.45 9.04 5.15
CA ASP A 453 -14.67 9.91 6.30
C ASP A 453 -13.45 9.84 7.22
N ALA A 454 -12.68 10.93 7.30
CA ALA A 454 -11.51 11.02 8.17
C ALA A 454 -11.95 11.22 9.63
N ASN A 455 -13.01 12.00 9.85
CA ASN A 455 -13.80 12.10 11.07
C ASN A 455 -15.17 12.77 10.77
N ASP A 456 -15.96 13.08 11.79
CA ASP A 456 -17.29 13.69 11.64
C ASP A 456 -17.30 15.04 10.88
N GLN A 457 -16.17 15.75 10.83
CA GLN A 457 -16.04 17.08 10.24
C GLN A 457 -15.13 17.12 9.00
N ASN A 458 -14.38 16.04 8.73
CA ASN A 458 -13.33 16.03 7.72
C ASN A 458 -13.43 14.78 6.83
N GLU A 459 -13.26 14.99 5.53
CA GLU A 459 -13.30 13.96 4.50
C GLU A 459 -11.92 13.85 3.85
N LEU A 460 -11.50 12.62 3.54
CA LEU A 460 -10.27 12.31 2.82
C LEU A 460 -10.62 11.85 1.41
N LEU A 461 -10.18 12.61 0.41
CA LEU A 461 -10.24 12.23 -1.00
C LEU A 461 -8.83 11.82 -1.45
N ILE A 462 -8.70 10.64 -2.04
CA ILE A 462 -7.47 10.21 -2.73
C ILE A 462 -7.79 10.02 -4.19
N TYR A 463 -6.96 10.55 -5.10
CA TYR A 463 -7.08 10.33 -6.53
C TYR A 463 -5.74 10.43 -7.27
N VAL A 464 -5.67 9.91 -8.49
CA VAL A 464 -4.48 10.00 -9.35
C VAL A 464 -4.63 11.12 -10.38
N GLU A 465 -3.56 11.91 -10.55
CA GLU A 465 -3.47 13.00 -11.51
C GLU A 465 -2.09 12.98 -12.21
N GLY A 466 -2.03 12.36 -13.40
CA GLY A 466 -0.78 12.20 -14.15
C GLY A 466 0.27 11.41 -13.37
N GLN A 467 1.36 12.06 -12.98
CA GLN A 467 2.46 11.46 -12.20
C GLN A 467 2.29 11.64 -10.68
N ARG A 468 1.11 12.08 -10.23
CA ARG A 468 0.82 12.37 -8.83
C ARG A 468 -0.26 11.47 -8.28
N ILE A 469 -0.05 11.02 -7.05
CA ILE A 469 -1.14 10.56 -6.19
C ILE A 469 -1.46 11.69 -5.23
N VAL A 470 -2.66 12.26 -5.35
CA VAL A 470 -3.10 13.41 -4.57
C VAL A 470 -4.03 12.95 -3.46
N ALA A 471 -3.78 13.41 -2.24
CA ALA A 471 -4.67 13.29 -1.10
C ALA A 471 -5.14 14.67 -0.65
N CYS A 472 -6.44 14.82 -0.49
CA CYS A 472 -7.11 16.06 -0.10
C CYS A 472 -7.87 15.83 1.20
N LEU A 473 -7.61 16.67 2.20
CA LEU A 473 -8.44 16.75 3.40
C LEU A 473 -9.39 17.93 3.26
N ARG A 474 -10.69 17.65 3.30
CA ARG A 474 -11.77 18.63 3.19
C ARG A 474 -12.52 18.73 4.50
N ASN A 475 -12.57 19.92 5.08
CA ASN A 475 -13.43 20.21 6.22
C ASN A 475 -14.84 20.63 5.75
N LYS A 476 -15.88 20.35 6.53
CA LYS A 476 -17.25 20.77 6.17
C LYS A 476 -17.46 22.28 6.19
N VAL A 477 -16.65 23.02 6.95
CA VAL A 477 -16.84 24.46 7.19
C VAL A 477 -15.66 25.30 6.68
N SER A 478 -14.42 24.96 7.03
CA SER A 478 -13.23 25.75 6.65
C SER A 478 -11.93 24.96 6.79
N LYS A 479 -10.96 25.21 5.90
CA LYS A 479 -9.62 24.57 5.96
C LYS A 479 -8.84 24.98 7.20
N GLN A 480 -9.17 26.13 7.79
CA GLN A 480 -8.59 26.61 9.04
C GLN A 480 -8.92 25.70 10.23
N LEU A 481 -9.98 24.88 10.11
CA LEU A 481 -10.43 23.94 11.14
C LEU A 481 -9.83 22.54 10.96
N ILE A 482 -9.02 22.33 9.93
CA ILE A 482 -8.26 21.09 9.77
C ILE A 482 -7.09 21.13 10.74
N SER A 483 -7.12 20.26 11.74
CA SER A 483 -6.06 20.20 12.74
C SER A 483 -4.74 19.71 12.11
N PRO A 484 -3.60 20.30 12.50
CA PRO A 484 -2.28 19.84 12.07
C PRO A 484 -2.04 18.36 12.37
N ASP A 485 -2.55 17.90 13.50
CA ASP A 485 -2.44 16.52 13.95
C ASP A 485 -3.21 15.53 13.06
N LEU A 486 -4.44 15.86 12.64
CA LEU A 486 -5.20 15.04 11.69
C LEU A 486 -4.46 14.96 10.36
N ALA A 487 -4.02 16.10 9.84
CA ALA A 487 -3.31 16.18 8.57
C ALA A 487 -1.99 15.39 8.62
N THR A 488 -1.14 15.66 9.60
CA THR A 488 0.16 14.97 9.77
C THR A 488 -0.03 13.47 9.98
N THR A 489 -0.96 13.04 10.84
CA THR A 489 -1.22 11.60 11.06
C THR A 489 -1.75 10.91 9.81
N THR A 490 -2.60 11.60 9.04
CA THR A 490 -3.09 11.09 7.74
C THR A 490 -1.93 10.94 6.75
N GLN A 491 -1.05 11.94 6.65
CA GLN A 491 0.13 11.87 5.80
C GLN A 491 1.10 10.77 6.22
N GLU A 492 1.38 10.62 7.51
CA GLU A 492 2.22 9.55 8.06
C GLU A 492 1.66 8.17 7.66
N CYS A 493 0.35 7.96 7.84
CA CYS A 493 -0.32 6.72 7.44
C CYS A 493 -0.22 6.44 5.95
N LEU A 494 -0.50 7.44 5.10
CA LEU A 494 -0.42 7.30 3.64
C LEU A 494 1.02 7.07 3.16
N THR A 495 1.98 7.79 3.74
CA THR A 495 3.40 7.63 3.41
C THR A 495 3.87 6.23 3.80
N LEU A 496 3.59 5.78 5.02
CA LEU A 496 3.95 4.43 5.47
C LEU A 496 3.29 3.34 4.62
N ALA A 497 2.03 3.53 4.22
CA ALA A 497 1.35 2.60 3.32
C ALA A 497 2.04 2.55 1.96
N LEU A 498 2.32 3.70 1.36
CA LEU A 498 2.98 3.82 0.07
C LEU A 498 4.40 3.23 0.11
N GLU A 499 5.16 3.51 1.16
CA GLU A 499 6.48 2.94 1.40
C GLU A 499 6.44 1.41 1.54
N ARG A 500 5.44 0.86 2.23
CA ARG A 500 5.25 -0.59 2.33
C ARG A 500 4.92 -1.23 0.98
N ILE A 501 4.07 -0.59 0.18
CA ILE A 501 3.72 -1.06 -1.16
C ILE A 501 4.95 -1.02 -2.07
N LEU A 502 5.71 0.08 -2.05
CA LEU A 502 6.97 0.17 -2.79
C LEU A 502 8.00 -0.84 -2.29
N GLN A 503 8.06 -1.08 -0.97
CA GLN A 503 8.89 -2.14 -0.41
C GLN A 503 8.43 -3.53 -0.86
N PHE A 504 7.14 -3.82 -0.98
CA PHE A 504 6.64 -5.07 -1.54
C PHE A 504 7.19 -5.28 -2.95
N TYR A 505 7.12 -4.25 -3.80
CA TYR A 505 7.71 -4.28 -5.13
C TYR A 505 9.25 -4.36 -5.14
N ARG A 506 9.93 -4.04 -4.04
CA ARG A 506 11.39 -4.22 -3.90
C ARG A 506 11.78 -5.57 -3.25
N ARG A 507 11.02 -6.07 -2.27
CA ARG A 507 11.33 -7.24 -1.42
C ARG A 507 11.04 -8.57 -2.08
N SER A 508 10.16 -8.63 -3.08
CA SER A 508 10.09 -9.76 -4.01
C SER A 508 11.45 -10.04 -4.69
N PHE A 509 12.45 -9.19 -4.47
CA PHE A 509 13.74 -9.22 -5.12
C PHE A 509 14.92 -9.02 -4.15
N GLY A 510 15.17 -9.95 -3.23
CA GLY A 510 16.51 -10.45 -2.84
C GLY A 510 17.68 -9.53 -2.44
N LYS A 511 17.53 -8.20 -2.27
CA LYS A 511 18.54 -7.33 -1.66
C LYS A 511 17.89 -6.42 -0.61
N LYS A 512 18.47 -6.40 0.59
CA LYS A 512 18.26 -5.33 1.57
C LYS A 512 19.11 -4.14 1.14
N ASP A 513 18.66 -3.36 0.15
CA ASP A 513 19.27 -2.04 -0.06
C ASP A 513 18.76 -1.10 1.04
N SER A 514 19.70 -0.56 1.80
CA SER A 514 19.49 0.41 2.88
C SER A 514 19.29 1.85 2.36
N GLY A 515 19.04 2.02 1.06
CA GLY A 515 18.75 3.32 0.45
C GLY A 515 17.37 3.81 0.91
N THR A 516 17.34 5.01 1.50
CA THR A 516 16.11 5.69 1.92
C THR A 516 15.16 5.86 0.73
N ASN A 517 13.86 5.64 0.93
CA ASN A 517 12.80 5.78 -0.08
C ASN A 517 12.71 7.18 -0.75
N SER A 518 13.44 8.16 -0.21
CA SER A 518 13.42 9.59 -0.58
C SER A 518 13.73 9.91 -2.05
N ASP A 519 14.34 9.01 -2.83
CA ASP A 519 14.80 9.35 -4.18
C ASP A 519 13.76 9.12 -5.29
N LEU A 520 12.70 8.35 -5.03
CA LEU A 520 11.67 8.04 -6.04
C LEU A 520 10.52 9.04 -6.09
N MET A 521 10.25 9.73 -4.99
CA MET A 521 9.07 10.58 -4.86
C MET A 521 9.41 11.92 -4.22
N GLU A 522 8.84 12.96 -4.79
CA GLU A 522 8.78 14.29 -4.19
C GLU A 522 7.44 14.48 -3.49
N VAL A 523 7.46 15.12 -2.33
CA VAL A 523 6.25 15.53 -1.63
C VAL A 523 5.98 16.99 -1.99
N GLU A 524 4.77 17.24 -2.46
CA GLU A 524 4.27 18.57 -2.75
C GLU A 524 3.05 18.85 -1.85
N LEU A 525 2.90 20.12 -1.45
CA LEU A 525 1.78 20.59 -0.63
C LEU A 525 0.94 21.57 -1.44
N GLY A 526 -0.34 21.73 -1.11
CA GLY A 526 -1.16 22.66 -1.86
C GLY A 526 -2.58 22.81 -1.40
N GLU A 527 -3.39 23.37 -2.29
CA GLU A 527 -4.81 23.66 -2.10
C GLU A 527 -5.57 23.53 -3.42
N ILE A 528 -6.90 23.50 -3.35
CA ILE A 528 -7.76 23.55 -4.52
C ILE A 528 -8.04 25.02 -4.90
N CYS A 529 -7.73 25.38 -6.14
CA CYS A 529 -7.98 26.69 -6.71
C CYS A 529 -8.76 26.55 -8.01
N ASN A 530 -9.93 27.18 -8.11
CA ASN A 530 -10.78 27.13 -9.32
C ASN A 530 -11.06 25.69 -9.81
N GLY A 531 -11.15 24.73 -8.88
CA GLY A 531 -11.35 23.31 -9.21
C GLY A 531 -10.10 22.59 -9.74
N GLU A 532 -8.91 23.18 -9.58
CA GLU A 532 -7.61 22.57 -9.92
C GLU A 532 -6.69 22.53 -8.70
N THR A 533 -5.82 21.52 -8.65
CA THR A 533 -4.90 21.34 -7.52
C THR A 533 -3.64 22.17 -7.76
N CYS A 534 -3.45 23.19 -6.92
CA CYS A 534 -2.28 24.06 -6.95
C CYS A 534 -1.26 23.58 -5.94
N LEU A 535 -0.14 23.06 -6.44
CA LEU A 535 0.90 22.41 -5.64
C LEU A 535 2.20 23.22 -5.64
N ILE A 536 2.93 23.12 -4.52
CA ILE A 536 4.27 23.67 -4.30
C ILE A 536 5.15 22.58 -3.68
N PRO A 537 6.41 22.39 -4.12
CA PRO A 537 7.32 21.46 -3.48
C PRO A 537 7.47 21.74 -1.98
N LEU A 538 7.48 20.69 -1.16
CA LEU A 538 7.60 20.81 0.30
C LEU A 538 8.78 21.67 0.75
N ILE A 539 9.92 21.58 0.05
CA ILE A 539 11.13 22.35 0.34
C ILE A 539 10.89 23.86 0.17
N ASP A 540 10.08 24.24 -0.81
CA ASP A 540 9.79 25.64 -1.10
C ASP A 540 8.66 26.15 -0.19
N ALA A 541 7.66 25.31 0.09
CA ALA A 541 6.59 25.62 1.05
C ALA A 541 7.14 25.97 2.44
N LYS A 542 8.23 25.31 2.87
CA LYS A 542 8.91 25.62 4.15
C LYS A 542 9.65 26.97 4.16
N LYS A 543 10.00 27.50 2.99
CA LYS A 543 10.80 28.74 2.86
C LYS A 543 9.93 29.97 2.58
N LEU A 544 8.85 29.78 1.84
CA LEU A 544 7.96 30.84 1.39
C LEU A 544 6.77 30.99 2.35
N GLN A 545 6.34 32.22 2.61
CA GLN A 545 5.06 32.47 3.31
C GLN A 545 3.87 32.38 2.35
N HIS A 546 4.09 32.75 1.09
CA HIS A 546 3.09 32.75 0.04
C HIS A 546 3.67 32.18 -1.25
N TRP A 547 2.82 31.59 -2.10
CA TRP A 547 3.19 31.21 -3.46
C TRP A 547 2.11 31.61 -4.45
N CYS A 548 2.49 31.88 -5.70
CA CYS A 548 1.57 32.14 -6.79
C CYS A 548 1.38 30.87 -7.62
N CYS A 549 0.12 30.48 -7.86
CA CYS A 549 -0.17 29.37 -8.76
C CYS A 549 -0.12 29.80 -10.24
N GLY A 550 -0.27 28.85 -11.17
CA GLY A 550 -0.26 29.12 -12.62
C GLY A 550 -1.32 30.13 -13.09
N SER A 551 -2.42 30.27 -12.34
CA SER A 551 -3.45 31.30 -12.58
C SER A 551 -3.15 32.67 -11.95
N ARG A 552 -1.94 32.86 -11.40
CA ARG A 552 -1.47 34.07 -10.70
C ARG A 552 -2.23 34.41 -9.41
N LYS A 553 -3.01 33.48 -8.85
CA LYS A 553 -3.59 33.63 -7.52
C LYS A 553 -2.53 33.35 -6.45
N GLU A 554 -2.51 34.15 -5.40
CA GLU A 554 -1.63 33.99 -4.26
C GLU A 554 -2.25 33.06 -3.20
N HIS A 555 -1.43 32.20 -2.61
CA HIS A 555 -1.79 31.21 -1.60
C HIS A 555 -0.85 31.28 -0.40
N GLU A 556 -1.37 31.10 0.82
CA GLU A 556 -0.58 31.00 2.05
C GLU A 556 -0.06 29.58 2.28
N THR A 557 1.25 29.41 2.52
CA THR A 557 1.86 28.08 2.79
C THR A 557 1.51 27.54 4.18
N LYS A 558 1.08 28.41 5.09
CA LYS A 558 0.85 28.09 6.51
C LYS A 558 -0.11 26.92 6.72
N ILE A 559 -1.24 26.89 6.02
CA ILE A 559 -2.27 25.86 6.23
C ILE A 559 -1.86 24.53 5.56
N PRO A 560 -1.38 24.50 4.30
CA PRO A 560 -0.86 23.26 3.71
C PRO A 560 0.30 22.63 4.50
N LEU A 561 1.12 23.42 5.21
CA LEU A 561 2.16 22.91 6.09
C LEU A 561 1.63 22.09 7.28
N ASN A 562 0.32 22.12 7.56
CA ASN A 562 -0.32 21.22 8.53
C ASN A 562 -0.08 19.74 8.22
N TRP A 563 0.18 19.37 6.95
CA TRP A 563 0.51 18.01 6.54
C TRP A 563 1.85 17.48 7.05
N VAL A 564 2.78 18.37 7.39
CA VAL A 564 4.18 18.06 7.75
C VAL A 564 4.57 18.76 9.04
N TYR A 565 3.57 19.00 9.90
CA TYR A 565 3.72 19.73 11.14
C TYR A 565 4.57 18.91 12.12
N ASP A 566 5.61 19.51 12.69
CA ASP A 566 6.43 18.85 13.70
C ASP A 566 5.69 18.87 15.05
N LYS A 567 5.08 17.73 15.38
CA LYS A 567 4.37 17.50 16.65
C LYS A 567 5.25 17.71 17.89
N ASN A 568 6.58 17.70 17.73
CA ASN A 568 7.53 17.82 18.84
C ASN A 568 8.11 19.23 19.01
N GLN A 569 7.72 20.20 18.18
CA GLN A 569 8.20 21.58 18.29
C GLN A 569 7.26 22.42 19.16
N ASP A 570 7.71 22.73 20.39
CA ASP A 570 7.06 23.66 21.32
C ASP A 570 7.10 25.11 20.79
N HIS A 571 6.22 25.44 19.86
CA HIS A 571 6.20 26.77 19.23
C HIS A 571 4.78 27.36 19.25
N CYS A 572 4.33 27.94 20.37
CA CYS A 572 3.56 29.19 20.20
C CYS A 572 4.58 30.32 20.08
N ASP A 573 4.36 31.23 19.13
CA ASP A 573 5.07 32.51 19.07
C ASP A 573 5.05 33.16 20.46
N PRO A 574 6.15 33.71 21.01
CA PRO A 574 6.12 34.46 22.27
C PRO A 574 5.07 35.57 22.33
N LYS A 575 4.55 36.04 21.18
CA LYS A 575 3.47 37.03 21.04
C LYS A 575 2.07 36.43 20.89
N CYS A 576 1.92 35.11 20.97
CA CYS A 576 0.66 34.40 20.81
C CYS A 576 -0.34 34.84 21.89
N GLN A 577 -1.51 35.35 21.47
CA GLN A 577 -2.54 35.87 22.39
C GLN A 577 -3.53 34.78 22.88
N GLY A 578 -3.18 33.50 22.66
CA GLY A 578 -4.01 32.32 22.93
C GLY A 578 -4.82 31.86 21.70
N LEU A 579 -5.95 31.19 21.91
CA LEU A 579 -6.80 30.68 20.83
C LEU A 579 -7.46 31.80 20.01
N LYS A 580 -7.79 31.50 18.76
CA LYS A 580 -8.52 32.41 17.85
C LYS A 580 -9.98 32.55 18.28
N SER A 581 -10.61 33.68 17.95
CA SER A 581 -11.98 34.05 18.30
C SER A 581 -13.04 32.98 17.99
N GLU A 582 -12.86 32.23 16.90
CA GLU A 582 -13.76 31.15 16.48
C GLU A 582 -13.70 29.92 17.41
N THR A 583 -12.53 29.63 17.99
CA THR A 583 -12.33 28.50 18.90
C THR A 583 -12.81 28.84 20.31
N LEU A 584 -12.74 30.12 20.70
CA LEU A 584 -13.13 30.61 22.04
C LEU A 584 -14.58 30.27 22.40
N VAL A 585 -15.48 30.29 21.43
CA VAL A 585 -16.91 30.00 21.65
C VAL A 585 -17.22 28.51 21.76
N LEU A 586 -16.26 27.61 21.50
CA LEU A 586 -16.48 26.17 21.55
C LEU A 586 -16.50 25.65 22.99
N ARG A 587 -17.22 24.55 23.21
CA ARG A 587 -17.30 23.84 24.49
C ARG A 587 -16.11 22.87 24.64
N PRO A 588 -15.32 22.96 25.73
CA PRO A 588 -14.28 21.97 26.03
C PRO A 588 -14.88 20.58 26.30
N ASN A 589 -14.28 19.52 25.75
CA ASN A 589 -14.65 18.13 25.99
C ASN A 589 -13.78 17.55 27.13
N ASP A 590 -14.04 16.30 27.54
CA ASP A 590 -13.32 15.67 28.64
C ASP A 590 -11.82 15.42 28.32
N GLN A 591 -11.47 15.21 27.05
CA GLN A 591 -10.08 15.04 26.60
C GLN A 591 -9.29 16.36 26.69
N HIS A 592 -9.93 17.48 26.35
CA HIS A 592 -9.35 18.81 26.54
C HIS A 592 -8.99 19.07 28.01
N PHE A 593 -9.81 18.62 28.96
CA PHE A 593 -9.50 18.74 30.38
C PHE A 593 -8.35 17.85 30.83
N VAL A 594 -8.24 16.62 30.30
CA VAL A 594 -7.09 15.75 30.56
C VAL A 594 -5.79 16.37 30.08
N GLN A 595 -5.78 16.91 28.86
CA GLN A 595 -4.59 17.58 28.31
C GLN A 595 -4.25 18.85 29.09
N LEU A 596 -5.27 19.63 29.47
CA LEU A 596 -5.06 20.83 30.26
C LEU A 596 -4.49 20.47 31.63
N ALA A 597 -5.00 19.41 32.26
CA ALA A 597 -4.51 18.89 33.53
C ALA A 597 -3.04 18.46 33.47
N ARG A 598 -2.61 17.84 32.35
CA ARG A 598 -1.19 17.48 32.14
C ARG A 598 -0.28 18.70 32.03
N THR A 599 -0.82 19.80 31.54
CA THR A 599 -0.07 21.01 31.21
C THR A 599 0.00 21.97 32.39
N ILE A 600 -1.09 22.09 33.16
CA ILE A 600 -1.16 22.97 34.32
C ILE A 600 -0.60 22.27 35.56
N GLY A 601 0.47 22.83 36.14
CA GLY A 601 0.99 22.35 37.42
C GLY A 601 0.01 22.63 38.56
N ILE A 602 0.06 21.84 39.63
CA ILE A 602 -0.81 22.03 40.81
C ILE A 602 -0.63 23.39 41.48
N GLU A 603 0.57 23.97 41.40
CA GLU A 603 0.88 25.29 41.92
C GLU A 603 0.10 26.38 41.17
N ASP A 604 0.08 26.31 39.84
CA ASP A 604 -0.66 27.22 38.97
C ASP A 604 -2.18 26.95 39.04
N PHE A 605 -2.59 25.70 39.30
CA PHE A 605 -4.00 25.29 39.25
C PHE A 605 -4.87 25.99 40.30
N ARG A 606 -4.37 26.22 41.52
CA ARG A 606 -5.18 26.87 42.58
C ARG A 606 -5.63 28.27 42.16
N GLU A 607 -4.71 29.07 41.63
CA GLU A 607 -4.98 30.44 41.19
C GLU A 607 -5.86 30.44 39.93
N PHE A 608 -5.58 29.55 38.98
CA PHE A 608 -6.42 29.33 37.80
C PHE A 608 -7.85 28.94 38.16
N PHE A 609 -8.04 28.03 39.11
CA PHE A 609 -9.35 27.55 39.57
C PHE A 609 -10.18 28.67 40.20
N ILE A 610 -9.54 29.57 40.96
CA ILE A 610 -10.21 30.76 41.51
C ILE A 610 -10.61 31.72 40.37
N HIS A 611 -9.74 31.92 39.38
CA HIS A 611 -10.07 32.75 38.20
C HIS A 611 -11.17 32.17 37.31
N LEU A 612 -11.43 30.87 37.39
CA LEU A 612 -12.61 30.23 36.79
C LEU A 612 -13.92 30.51 37.55
N GLY A 613 -13.89 31.27 38.65
CA GLY A 613 -15.06 31.62 39.46
C GLY A 613 -15.36 30.62 40.60
N MET A 614 -14.41 29.75 40.91
CA MET A 614 -14.52 28.81 42.05
C MET A 614 -13.98 29.44 43.33
N THR A 615 -14.43 28.96 44.49
CA THR A 615 -13.99 29.51 45.78
C THR A 615 -12.78 28.79 46.35
N THR A 616 -12.04 29.44 47.26
CA THR A 616 -10.96 28.78 48.02
C THR A 616 -11.47 27.55 48.79
N SER A 617 -12.68 27.62 49.33
CA SER A 617 -13.32 26.51 50.03
C SER A 617 -13.61 25.33 49.08
N ASP A 618 -14.02 25.60 47.83
CA ASP A 618 -14.21 24.57 46.81
C ASP A 618 -12.89 23.85 46.54
N PHE A 619 -11.79 24.60 46.42
CA PHE A 619 -10.45 24.03 46.22
C PHE A 619 -9.99 23.20 47.43
N GLU A 620 -10.20 23.67 48.66
CA GLU A 620 -9.82 22.93 49.86
C GLU A 620 -10.59 21.61 49.99
N ASN A 621 -11.88 21.62 49.66
CA ASN A 621 -12.71 20.41 49.60
C ASN A 621 -12.22 19.44 48.52
N LEU A 622 -11.87 19.95 47.34
CA LEU A 622 -11.32 19.17 46.23
C LEU A 622 -9.98 18.54 46.60
N ASN A 623 -9.07 19.35 47.15
CA ASN A 623 -7.76 18.91 47.62
C ASN A 623 -7.91 17.85 48.71
N PHE A 624 -8.80 18.05 49.69
CA PHE A 624 -9.05 17.04 50.74
C PHE A 624 -9.56 15.70 50.18
N ARG A 625 -10.35 15.72 49.10
CA ARG A 625 -10.89 14.50 48.47
C ARG A 625 -9.87 13.78 47.59
N TYR A 626 -9.00 14.50 46.89
CA TYR A 626 -8.12 13.95 45.84
C TYR A 626 -6.61 14.18 46.09
N PHE A 627 -6.19 14.54 47.31
CA PHE A 627 -4.79 14.90 47.67
C PHE A 627 -3.71 13.90 47.25
N SER A 628 -4.07 12.64 46.97
CA SER A 628 -3.13 11.60 46.56
C SER A 628 -2.51 11.82 45.19
N ASN A 629 -3.22 12.49 44.27
CA ASN A 629 -2.73 12.73 42.91
C ASN A 629 -3.06 14.16 42.44
N PRO A 630 -2.05 15.01 42.16
CA PRO A 630 -2.26 16.36 41.65
C PRO A 630 -3.10 16.42 40.36
N MET A 631 -2.95 15.43 39.47
CA MET A 631 -3.74 15.34 38.24
C MET A 631 -5.23 15.13 38.51
N ASP A 632 -5.56 14.29 39.50
CA ASP A 632 -6.94 14.01 39.87
C ASP A 632 -7.59 15.26 40.47
N ILE A 633 -6.86 16.03 41.29
CA ILE A 633 -7.31 17.32 41.80
C ILE A 633 -7.65 18.25 40.63
N ILE A 634 -6.73 18.42 39.69
CA ILE A 634 -6.92 19.34 38.55
C ILE A 634 -8.12 18.93 37.70
N LEU A 635 -8.18 17.65 37.32
CA LEU A 635 -9.19 17.12 36.43
C LEU A 635 -10.59 17.14 37.08
N MET A 636 -10.70 16.75 38.35
CA MET A 636 -11.95 16.82 39.09
C MET A 636 -12.40 18.26 39.33
N GLY A 637 -11.46 19.19 39.54
CA GLY A 637 -11.77 20.61 39.64
C GLY A 637 -12.31 21.18 38.32
N LEU A 638 -11.70 20.85 37.19
CA LEU A 638 -12.20 21.25 35.86
C LEU A 638 -13.63 20.73 35.61
N PHE A 639 -13.93 19.50 36.04
CA PHE A 639 -15.29 18.95 35.97
C PHE A 639 -16.26 19.69 36.89
N ASP A 640 -15.90 19.95 38.14
CA ASP A 640 -16.74 20.67 39.10
C ASP A 640 -17.01 22.11 38.66
N TRP A 641 -16.01 22.76 38.06
CA TRP A 641 -16.18 24.07 37.42
C TRP A 641 -17.19 24.02 36.26
N ARG A 642 -17.05 23.05 35.36
CA ARG A 642 -17.96 22.91 34.22
C ARG A 642 -19.39 22.66 34.69
N ASP A 643 -19.58 21.73 35.62
CA ASP A 643 -20.90 21.37 36.15
C ASP A 643 -21.57 22.59 36.81
N LYS A 644 -20.81 23.37 37.59
CA LYS A 644 -21.29 24.61 38.23
C LYS A 644 -21.67 25.67 37.20
N THR A 645 -20.79 25.93 36.23
CA THR A 645 -21.01 26.93 35.17
C THR A 645 -22.26 26.60 34.34
N GLU A 646 -22.42 25.33 33.96
CA GLU A 646 -23.57 24.85 33.18
C GLU A 646 -24.88 24.87 33.99
N SER A 647 -24.82 24.75 35.33
CA SER A 647 -25.99 24.89 36.19
C SER A 647 -26.47 26.34 36.37
N ASP A 648 -25.56 27.33 36.27
CA ASP A 648 -25.84 28.76 36.46
C ASP A 648 -26.37 29.47 35.19
N LYS A 649 -26.79 28.70 34.17
CA LYS A 649 -27.29 29.13 32.84
C LYS A 649 -26.25 29.65 31.83
N ALA A 650 -24.95 29.49 32.08
CA ALA A 650 -23.90 29.80 31.10
C ALA A 650 -23.32 28.50 30.49
N MET A 651 -22.94 28.52 29.21
CA MET A 651 -22.21 27.39 28.61
C MET A 651 -20.71 27.55 28.94
N ALA A 652 -20.10 26.53 29.54
CA ALA A 652 -18.65 26.51 29.72
C ALA A 652 -17.92 26.54 28.37
N SER A 653 -17.03 27.50 28.17
CA SER A 653 -16.38 27.77 26.89
C SER A 653 -14.86 27.81 26.99
N PHE A 654 -14.17 27.71 25.85
CA PHE A 654 -12.73 27.98 25.78
C PHE A 654 -12.38 29.44 26.11
N GLU A 655 -13.32 30.37 25.93
CA GLU A 655 -13.17 31.76 26.36
C GLU A 655 -12.95 31.87 27.87
N ASP A 656 -13.70 31.11 28.66
CA ASP A 656 -13.58 31.12 30.12
C ASP A 656 -12.23 30.56 30.57
N LEU A 657 -11.83 29.43 29.99
CA LEU A 657 -10.52 28.83 30.23
C LEU A 657 -9.38 29.78 29.84
N GLN A 658 -9.49 30.46 28.70
CA GLN A 658 -8.45 31.37 28.22
C GLN A 658 -8.34 32.63 29.06
N LYS A 659 -9.46 33.19 29.53
CA LYS A 659 -9.46 34.31 30.48
C LYS A 659 -8.76 33.93 31.78
N ALA A 660 -9.10 32.78 32.36
CA ALA A 660 -8.48 32.32 33.60
C ALA A 660 -6.99 32.00 33.44
N LEU A 661 -6.59 31.37 32.32
CA LEU A 661 -5.16 31.12 32.02
C LEU A 661 -4.39 32.41 31.74
N SER A 662 -5.01 33.41 31.11
CA SER A 662 -4.39 34.70 30.87
C SER A 662 -4.11 35.44 32.17
N ALA A 663 -5.01 35.33 33.16
CA ALA A 663 -4.83 35.92 34.48
C ALA A 663 -3.57 35.39 35.19
N ILE A 664 -3.25 34.10 35.01
CA ILE A 664 -2.03 33.48 35.53
C ILE A 664 -0.84 33.49 34.54
N LYS A 665 -0.93 34.27 33.44
CA LYS A 665 0.11 34.37 32.38
C LYS A 665 0.46 33.03 31.72
N ARG A 666 -0.50 32.10 31.61
CA ARG A 666 -0.38 30.78 30.98
C ARG A 666 -1.32 30.61 29.77
N GLN A 667 -1.67 31.69 29.08
CA GLN A 667 -2.63 31.67 27.96
C GLN A 667 -2.28 30.67 26.83
N HIS A 668 -1.02 30.24 26.72
CA HIS A 668 -0.56 29.28 25.71
C HIS A 668 -0.90 27.82 26.02
N TYR A 669 -1.29 27.47 27.26
CA TYR A 669 -1.60 26.08 27.61
C TYR A 669 -2.78 25.54 26.78
N LEU A 670 -3.77 26.38 26.47
CA LEU A 670 -4.88 25.98 25.58
C LEU A 670 -4.44 25.75 24.13
N CYS A 671 -3.39 26.44 23.68
CA CYS A 671 -2.83 26.19 22.36
C CYS A 671 -2.26 24.76 22.28
N GLN A 672 -1.68 24.24 23.36
CA GLN A 672 -1.19 22.87 23.44
C GLN A 672 -2.33 21.85 23.56
N VAL A 673 -3.34 22.16 24.38
CA VAL A 673 -4.55 21.32 24.54
C VAL A 673 -5.24 21.08 23.20
N ILE A 674 -5.56 22.14 22.46
CA ILE A 674 -6.20 22.02 21.13
C ILE A 674 -5.29 21.31 20.11
N ARG A 675 -3.96 21.39 20.26
CA ARG A 675 -3.02 20.73 19.35
C ARG A 675 -3.03 19.21 19.55
N GLU A 676 -3.02 18.71 20.78
CA GLU A 676 -2.86 17.28 21.09
C GLU A 676 -4.15 16.43 20.91
N ASP A 677 -5.32 17.05 20.75
CA ASP A 677 -6.66 16.39 20.66
C ASP A 677 -6.84 15.47 19.45
N HIS A 678 -5.94 15.54 18.47
CA HIS A 678 -6.06 14.76 17.22
C HIS A 678 -4.90 13.80 16.96
N SER A 679 -3.98 13.65 17.91
CA SER A 679 -2.96 12.61 17.83
C SER A 679 -3.56 11.26 18.22
N LEU A 680 -3.25 10.24 17.41
CA LEU A 680 -3.38 8.80 17.67
C LEU A 680 -4.53 8.10 16.95
N VAL A 681 -4.39 7.97 15.63
CA VAL A 681 -4.83 6.76 14.92
C VAL A 681 -3.59 5.93 14.60
N GLU A 682 -3.11 5.16 15.58
CA GLU A 682 -2.14 4.08 15.31
C GLU A 682 -2.91 2.84 14.81
N ILE A 683 -2.37 2.19 13.79
CA ILE A 683 -3.00 1.08 13.08
C ILE A 683 -3.02 -0.15 13.99
N ALA A 684 -4.21 -0.55 14.44
CA ALA A 684 -4.39 -1.79 15.18
C ALA A 684 -4.19 -3.02 14.29
N GLN A 685 -3.48 -4.01 14.83
CA GLN A 685 -3.43 -5.38 14.31
C GLN A 685 -4.69 -6.15 14.77
N ASN A 686 -5.26 -6.99 13.91
CA ASN A 686 -6.50 -7.75 14.18
C ASN A 686 -6.49 -8.55 15.51
N ARG A 687 -5.31 -8.89 16.04
CA ARG A 687 -5.15 -9.62 17.32
C ARG A 687 -5.47 -8.80 18.58
N LEU A 688 -5.48 -7.47 18.48
CA LEU A 688 -5.63 -6.57 19.64
C LEU A 688 -7.05 -5.97 19.78
N GLN A 689 -7.96 -6.36 18.90
CA GLN A 689 -9.37 -5.92 18.90
C GLN A 689 -10.31 -6.81 19.73
N VAL A 690 -9.73 -7.67 20.59
CA VAL A 690 -10.47 -8.50 21.54
C VAL A 690 -10.68 -7.76 22.86
N SER A 691 -11.81 -8.00 23.52
CA SER A 691 -12.09 -7.46 24.86
C SER A 691 -11.10 -8.06 25.88
N PRO A 692 -10.56 -7.26 26.81
CA PRO A 692 -9.68 -7.78 27.84
C PRO A 692 -10.44 -8.81 28.68
N PRO A 693 -9.95 -10.05 28.78
CA PRO A 693 -10.61 -11.06 29.62
C PRO A 693 -10.47 -10.69 31.10
N ASP A 694 -11.42 -11.13 31.94
CA ASP A 694 -11.46 -10.80 33.37
C ASP A 694 -10.14 -11.06 34.10
N HIS A 695 -9.41 -12.10 33.71
CA HIS A 695 -8.11 -12.39 34.31
C HIS A 695 -7.07 -11.30 34.02
N VAL A 696 -7.07 -10.67 32.83
CA VAL A 696 -6.16 -9.55 32.51
C VAL A 696 -6.50 -8.33 33.36
N ILE A 697 -7.79 -8.01 33.50
CA ILE A 697 -8.28 -6.91 34.35
C ILE A 697 -7.91 -7.15 35.81
N LYS A 698 -8.18 -8.36 36.31
CA LYS A 698 -7.83 -8.77 37.66
C LYS A 698 -6.32 -8.71 37.88
N MET A 699 -5.51 -9.17 36.92
CA MET A 699 -4.05 -9.11 37.02
C MET A 699 -3.51 -7.68 37.06
N LEU A 700 -4.09 -6.75 36.30
CA LEU A 700 -3.71 -5.33 36.33
C LEU A 700 -3.96 -4.69 37.70
N THR A 701 -5.08 -5.05 38.32
CA THR A 701 -5.47 -4.59 39.66
C THR A 701 -4.64 -5.27 40.76
N ASP A 702 -4.60 -6.60 40.80
CA ASP A 702 -3.97 -7.39 41.86
C ASP A 702 -2.45 -7.16 41.93
N LYS A 703 -1.79 -6.98 40.77
CA LYS A 703 -0.36 -6.65 40.69
C LYS A 703 -0.06 -5.17 40.78
N LYS A 704 -1.07 -4.30 40.96
CA LYS A 704 -0.88 -2.87 41.22
C LYS A 704 -0.15 -2.13 40.09
N LEU A 705 -0.35 -2.54 38.83
CA LEU A 705 0.50 -2.13 37.69
C LEU A 705 0.15 -0.74 37.11
N ILE A 706 -0.99 -0.17 37.46
CA ILE A 706 -1.54 1.06 36.87
C ILE A 706 -1.10 2.33 37.63
N GLY A 707 -0.74 2.20 38.91
CA GLY A 707 -0.40 3.36 39.75
C GLY A 707 -1.63 4.15 40.22
N ASP A 708 -1.45 5.44 40.47
CA ASP A 708 -2.43 6.35 41.09
C ASP A 708 -3.25 7.20 40.09
N CYS A 709 -3.18 6.89 38.79
CA CYS A 709 -3.80 7.69 37.72
C CYS A 709 -5.24 7.23 37.38
N VAL A 710 -6.07 7.06 38.41
CA VAL A 710 -7.39 6.42 38.30
C VAL A 710 -8.38 7.25 37.50
N VAL A 711 -8.53 8.53 37.82
CA VAL A 711 -9.47 9.44 37.13
C VAL A 711 -9.04 9.62 35.67
N HIS A 712 -7.73 9.78 35.46
CA HIS A 712 -7.14 9.93 34.12
C HIS A 712 -7.37 8.67 33.26
N LEU A 713 -7.14 7.48 33.81
CA LEU A 713 -7.45 6.22 33.13
C LEU A 713 -8.92 6.16 32.72
N GLY A 714 -9.84 6.52 33.61
CA GLY A 714 -11.28 6.49 33.31
C GLY A 714 -11.65 7.36 32.10
N VAL A 715 -11.09 8.57 32.00
CA VAL A 715 -11.33 9.46 30.86
C VAL A 715 -10.70 8.92 29.57
N GLU A 716 -9.47 8.40 29.63
CA GLU A 716 -8.79 7.82 28.45
C GLU A 716 -9.50 6.56 27.93
N LEU A 717 -10.17 5.82 28.82
CA LEU A 717 -11.03 4.69 28.47
C LEU A 717 -12.40 5.13 27.93
N GLY A 718 -12.75 6.42 28.02
CA GLY A 718 -13.99 6.99 27.52
C GLY A 718 -15.18 6.86 28.47
N LEU A 719 -14.94 6.66 29.77
CA LEU A 719 -16.00 6.64 30.79
C LEU A 719 -16.55 8.05 31.02
N SER A 720 -17.85 8.16 31.27
CA SER A 720 -18.46 9.43 31.69
C SER A 720 -17.96 9.84 33.06
N ILE A 721 -17.92 11.15 33.29
CA ILE A 721 -17.59 11.73 34.58
C ILE A 721 -18.52 11.26 35.69
N GLY A 722 -19.81 11.05 35.40
CA GLY A 722 -20.74 10.47 36.35
C GLY A 722 -20.25 9.10 36.86
N ASN A 723 -19.81 8.23 35.94
CA ASN A 723 -19.30 6.91 36.29
C ASN A 723 -17.97 6.98 37.06
N ILE A 724 -17.11 7.94 36.72
CA ILE A 724 -15.85 8.17 37.44
C ILE A 724 -16.13 8.71 38.86
N LYS A 725 -16.97 9.74 39.01
CA LYS A 725 -17.39 10.31 40.31
C LYS A 725 -18.01 9.25 41.21
N GLU A 726 -18.91 8.44 40.67
CA GLU A 726 -19.54 7.33 41.39
C GLU A 726 -18.49 6.30 41.86
N THR A 727 -17.50 5.98 41.02
CA THR A 727 -16.41 5.05 41.39
C THR A 727 -15.56 5.61 42.54
N MET A 728 -15.18 6.88 42.45
CA MET A 728 -14.43 7.55 43.51
C MET A 728 -15.22 7.64 44.82
N HIS A 729 -16.55 7.81 44.73
CA HIS A 729 -17.44 7.84 45.89
C HIS A 729 -17.63 6.46 46.54
N ASN A 730 -17.83 5.42 45.74
CA ASN A 730 -18.08 4.05 46.21
C ASN A 730 -16.84 3.39 46.84
N TYR A 731 -15.65 3.80 46.40
CA TYR A 731 -14.37 3.25 46.86
C TYR A 731 -13.45 4.37 47.40
N PRO A 732 -13.83 5.08 48.49
CA PRO A 732 -13.06 6.20 48.99
C PRO A 732 -11.72 5.71 49.55
N ARG A 733 -10.61 6.23 49.00
CA ARG A 733 -9.22 5.85 49.39
C ARG A 733 -8.84 4.38 49.12
N ASP A 734 -9.68 3.63 48.40
CA ASP A 734 -9.35 2.28 47.92
C ASP A 734 -8.98 2.33 46.43
N LEU A 735 -7.71 2.63 46.16
CA LEU A 735 -7.19 2.76 44.79
C LEU A 735 -7.44 1.52 43.92
N TYR A 736 -7.35 0.33 44.50
CA TYR A 736 -7.53 -0.92 43.79
C TYR A 736 -9.01 -1.19 43.50
N GLY A 737 -9.87 -0.94 44.49
CA GLY A 737 -11.31 -0.94 44.30
C GLY A 737 -11.75 0.03 43.21
N GLN A 738 -11.16 1.23 43.18
CA GLN A 738 -11.44 2.23 42.14
C GLN A 738 -10.99 1.76 40.75
N ILE A 739 -9.74 1.30 40.59
CA ILE A 739 -9.21 0.80 39.30
C ILE A 739 -10.04 -0.38 38.80
N ASN A 740 -10.33 -1.35 39.67
CA ASN A 740 -11.13 -2.50 39.33
C ASN A 740 -12.54 -2.09 38.92
N ASN A 741 -13.18 -1.20 39.68
CA ASN A 741 -14.53 -0.75 39.36
C ASN A 741 -14.59 0.06 38.06
N LEU A 742 -13.58 0.91 37.77
CA LEU A 742 -13.49 1.61 36.49
C LEU A 742 -13.28 0.65 35.33
N LEU A 743 -12.36 -0.30 35.45
CA LEU A 743 -12.08 -1.29 34.40
C LEU A 743 -13.29 -2.19 34.16
N VAL A 744 -13.97 -2.64 35.21
CA VAL A 744 -15.23 -3.40 35.12
C VAL A 744 -16.32 -2.55 34.48
N LYS A 745 -16.52 -1.30 34.91
CA LYS A 745 -17.49 -0.39 34.28
C LYS A 745 -17.17 -0.13 32.82
N TRP A 746 -15.90 -0.07 32.45
CA TRP A 746 -15.45 0.09 31.06
C TRP A 746 -15.67 -1.17 30.22
N THR A 747 -15.40 -2.35 30.78
CA THR A 747 -15.68 -3.63 30.10
C THR A 747 -17.18 -3.90 30.01
N ASP A 748 -17.97 -3.50 31.02
CA ASP A 748 -19.43 -3.65 31.07
C ASP A 748 -20.18 -2.55 30.30
N TRP A 749 -19.51 -1.46 29.90
CA TRP A 749 -20.06 -0.36 29.10
C TRP A 749 -20.53 -0.82 27.70
N GLU A 750 -20.33 -2.10 27.32
CA GLU A 750 -20.86 -2.71 26.09
C GLU A 750 -22.37 -2.49 25.84
N LYS A 751 -23.15 -2.04 26.84
CA LYS A 751 -24.60 -1.84 26.72
C LYS A 751 -25.04 -0.42 26.35
N SER A 752 -24.13 0.57 26.25
CA SER A 752 -24.49 1.98 25.97
C SER A 752 -23.52 2.70 24.98
N ASN A 753 -23.35 2.11 23.80
CA ASN A 753 -23.37 2.79 22.50
C ASN A 753 -22.30 3.84 22.15
N ARG A 754 -21.05 3.77 22.62
CA ARG A 754 -19.98 4.70 22.14
C ARG A 754 -18.58 4.14 21.85
N SER A 755 -18.20 2.91 22.24
CA SER A 755 -17.02 2.19 21.69
C SER A 755 -16.65 0.94 22.49
N LYS A 756 -16.37 -0.18 21.80
CA LYS A 756 -15.96 -1.48 22.38
C LYS A 756 -14.67 -1.39 23.23
N PRO A 757 -14.63 -1.99 24.42
CA PRO A 757 -13.41 -2.12 25.22
C PRO A 757 -12.48 -3.14 24.56
N THR A 758 -11.27 -2.74 24.15
CA THR A 758 -10.30 -3.64 23.50
C THR A 758 -8.93 -3.57 24.16
N ILE A 759 -8.15 -4.65 24.03
CA ILE A 759 -6.76 -4.68 24.48
C ILE A 759 -5.96 -3.54 23.86
N TYR A 760 -6.17 -3.22 22.59
CA TYR A 760 -5.57 -2.07 21.94
C TYR A 760 -5.91 -0.75 22.66
N ARG A 761 -7.19 -0.49 22.94
CA ARG A 761 -7.61 0.74 23.63
C ARG A 761 -7.06 0.83 25.04
N LEU A 762 -7.01 -0.30 25.74
CA LEU A 762 -6.35 -0.39 27.04
C LEU A 762 -4.86 -0.03 26.92
N MET A 763 -4.14 -0.59 25.95
CA MET A 763 -2.73 -0.25 25.72
C MET A 763 -2.51 1.23 25.38
N VAL A 764 -3.38 1.83 24.56
CA VAL A 764 -3.32 3.27 24.25
C VAL A 764 -3.55 4.09 25.51
N ALA A 765 -4.59 3.78 26.29
CA ALA A 765 -4.86 4.45 27.56
C ALA A 765 -3.68 4.31 28.52
N LEU A 766 -3.13 3.11 28.70
CA LEU A 766 -1.95 2.84 29.55
C LEU A 766 -0.70 3.61 29.10
N LYS A 767 -0.45 3.69 27.79
CA LYS A 767 0.64 4.49 27.20
C LYS A 767 0.44 5.98 27.52
N ARG A 768 -0.79 6.48 27.37
CA ARG A 768 -1.16 7.89 27.61
C ARG A 768 -1.10 8.30 29.09
N ILE A 769 -1.43 7.41 30.01
CA ILE A 769 -1.27 7.66 31.45
C ILE A 769 0.14 7.36 31.97
N LYS A 770 1.09 7.00 31.08
CA LYS A 770 2.47 6.62 31.42
C LYS A 770 2.57 5.44 32.40
N ALA A 771 1.59 4.53 32.40
CA ALA A 771 1.61 3.30 33.20
C ALA A 771 2.50 2.23 32.53
N ALA A 772 3.81 2.45 32.59
CA ALA A 772 4.81 1.65 31.85
C ALA A 772 4.79 0.16 32.23
N GLU A 773 4.59 -0.16 33.51
CA GLU A 773 4.54 -1.54 34.00
C GLU A 773 3.30 -2.28 33.51
N ALA A 774 2.12 -1.64 33.59
CA ALA A 774 0.89 -2.18 33.02
C ALA A 774 0.99 -2.35 31.50
N LEU A 775 1.57 -1.37 30.78
CA LEU A 775 1.76 -1.46 29.34
C LEU A 775 2.70 -2.61 28.97
N ALA A 776 3.81 -2.78 29.69
CA ALA A 776 4.75 -3.88 29.48
C ALA A 776 4.09 -5.24 29.75
N PHE A 777 3.29 -5.35 30.80
CA PHE A 777 2.51 -6.55 31.10
C PHE A 777 1.55 -6.90 29.96
N VAL A 778 0.75 -5.94 29.49
CA VAL A 778 -0.20 -6.19 28.39
C VAL A 778 0.54 -6.52 27.09
N LYS A 779 1.64 -5.83 26.77
CA LYS A 779 2.49 -6.16 25.61
C LYS A 779 3.01 -7.60 25.65
N SER A 780 3.53 -8.03 26.81
CA SER A 780 4.06 -9.38 26.99
C SER A 780 2.98 -10.47 26.91
N THR A 781 1.76 -10.16 27.37
CA THR A 781 0.64 -11.11 27.38
C THR A 781 0.12 -11.38 25.96
N TYR A 782 0.27 -10.42 25.04
CA TYR A 782 -0.24 -10.49 23.67
C TYR A 782 0.86 -10.55 22.59
N ASP A 783 2.11 -10.86 22.98
CA ASP A 783 3.28 -10.94 22.08
C ASP A 783 3.46 -9.70 21.18
N VAL A 784 3.15 -8.52 21.70
CA VAL A 784 3.29 -7.25 20.97
C VAL A 784 4.71 -6.71 21.19
N LYS A 785 5.48 -6.65 20.10
CA LYS A 785 6.84 -6.07 20.11
C LYS A 785 6.82 -4.55 20.27
#